data_AF-A0A970KC75-F1
#
_entry.id   AF-A0A970KC75-F1
#
_cell.length_a   1.000
_cell.length_b   1.000
_cell.length_c   1.000
_cell.angle_alpha   90.00
_cell.angle_beta   90.00
_cell.angle_gamma   90.00
#
_symmetry.space_group_name_H-M   'P 1'
#
loop_
_entity.id
_entity.type
_entity.pdbx_description
1 polymer ?
#
loop_
_entity_poly.entity_id
_entity_poly.type
_entity_poly.pdbx_seq_one_letter_code
_entity_poly.pdbx_strand_id
1 'polypeptide(L)'
;GYIDDDTRTYREHNLLMNAVYAVASQVPASLNIDADNDGHVDNVCFIIRGPHSAWSDLLWAHRWVLFSYNVSIRNKRIQDYTFQPEDQNDVTTLCHEMFHSVGAPDLYHYEYDGLTPVGCWDIMESGEGHMCMFMKYFYGQWISSLPLAQIGNTYTLNPVTSPTNNVYMYPIPGSNYEFLVFEYRKKGSDVFEEKLPGSGLLIYRIDQRFEGNADGPPEGIYVYRPNGTLTHNGLVAEAPFSADNYRIAFNVYTNPQPFLNNGNTFPINLKNITSTGETISFTLASPTESMAPVISSISPTSGSILPAETIQLNPQITDPANALLRVEYTLDGVLVYTANSELFSGEINGNLLTAGVHNIGITAISSSGLTTNLNVYYRIIDPNLQNWFSWISPEPLWTEYSRGAIPIKVAVNMDLGTQEYLVKGLRFKITPDPWGEPDIPGLVVAQINRFANGAITEQVLLNIGYIFNPGYDPNFVYTISDTTSISGQIAVILDLFEYQNICFDQNASCGNSWITEPNRIWTDALGRGVVGSAGIELLLQKPNVASDDPCIPAVNLSLSSYPNPFTETNKIKYSLPESGKVNLSIYNIKGQKVTTLQAENKKAGNYELEWNGKDSSGNKVSSGLYFCRLETNGKIVTTKLLKLKGM
;
A
#
# COMPACT_ATOMS: atom_id res chain seq x y z
N GLY A 1 53.72 -10.57 15.05
CA GLY A 1 53.69 -9.64 13.92
C GLY A 1 54.51 -10.20 12.78
N TYR A 2 54.05 -9.99 11.56
CA TYR A 2 54.73 -10.27 10.29
C TYR A 2 54.86 -8.92 9.54
N ILE A 3 55.67 -8.87 8.47
CA ILE A 3 56.07 -7.61 7.83
C ILE A 3 55.38 -7.43 6.46
N ASP A 4 55.01 -8.56 5.85
CA ASP A 4 54.37 -8.66 4.53
C ASP A 4 53.64 -10.01 4.40
N ASP A 5 52.94 -10.23 3.29
CA ASP A 5 52.15 -11.44 3.03
C ASP A 5 53.01 -12.70 2.88
N ASP A 6 54.23 -12.57 2.36
CA ASP A 6 55.17 -13.70 2.26
C ASP A 6 55.56 -14.18 3.66
N THR A 7 55.96 -13.26 4.55
CA THR A 7 56.30 -13.60 5.94
C THR A 7 55.09 -14.09 6.74
N ARG A 8 53.87 -13.63 6.43
CA ARG A 8 52.62 -14.21 6.95
C ARG A 8 52.48 -15.67 6.53
N THR A 9 52.53 -15.93 5.23
CA THR A 9 52.37 -17.25 4.60
C THR A 9 53.34 -18.28 5.18
N TYR A 10 54.64 -17.96 5.20
CA TYR A 10 55.65 -18.90 5.70
C TYR A 10 55.49 -19.19 7.19
N ARG A 11 55.02 -18.23 7.99
CA ARG A 11 54.77 -18.46 9.43
C ARG A 11 53.61 -19.42 9.63
N GLU A 12 52.52 -19.23 8.90
CA GLU A 12 51.37 -20.13 8.93
C GLU A 12 51.76 -21.54 8.49
N HIS A 13 52.32 -21.66 7.30
CA HIS A 13 52.71 -22.95 6.74
C HIS A 13 53.71 -23.71 7.62
N ASN A 14 54.62 -23.00 8.29
CA ASN A 14 55.55 -23.60 9.24
C ASN A 14 54.83 -24.10 10.51
N LEU A 15 53.89 -23.32 11.05
CA LEU A 15 53.04 -23.77 12.17
C LEU A 15 52.29 -25.05 11.81
N LEU A 16 51.63 -25.09 10.64
CA LEU A 16 50.84 -26.23 10.20
C LEU A 16 51.70 -27.46 9.92
N MET A 17 52.85 -27.30 9.27
CA MET A 17 53.83 -28.36 9.09
C MET A 17 54.25 -28.99 10.43
N ASN A 18 54.60 -28.17 11.42
CA ASN A 18 54.99 -28.65 12.74
C ASN A 18 53.84 -29.37 13.46
N ALA A 19 52.63 -28.86 13.34
CA ALA A 19 51.43 -29.50 13.88
C ALA A 19 51.23 -30.89 13.28
N VAL A 20 51.32 -31.02 11.94
CA VAL A 20 51.22 -32.30 11.25
C VAL A 20 52.28 -33.28 11.75
N TYR A 21 53.55 -32.88 11.81
CA TYR A 21 54.61 -33.77 12.27
C TYR A 21 54.43 -34.23 13.72
N ALA A 22 53.85 -33.38 14.58
CA ALA A 22 53.55 -33.75 15.96
C ALA A 22 52.43 -34.80 16.09
N VAL A 23 51.48 -34.82 15.15
CA VAL A 23 50.30 -35.71 15.21
C VAL A 23 50.32 -36.87 14.22
N ALA A 24 51.22 -36.87 13.22
CA ALA A 24 51.23 -37.84 12.13
C ALA A 24 51.28 -39.31 12.62
N SER A 25 52.01 -39.59 13.70
CA SER A 25 52.09 -40.92 14.30
C SER A 25 50.84 -41.33 15.11
N GLN A 26 49.98 -40.37 15.45
CA GLN A 26 48.76 -40.56 16.22
C GLN A 26 47.55 -40.86 15.32
N VAL A 27 47.64 -40.55 14.02
CA VAL A 27 46.57 -40.84 13.05
C VAL A 27 46.42 -42.35 12.87
N PRO A 28 45.24 -42.94 13.17
CA PRO A 28 45.05 -44.38 13.11
C PRO A 28 45.35 -44.98 11.74
N ALA A 29 46.05 -46.12 11.70
CA ALA A 29 46.36 -46.82 10.46
C ALA A 29 45.11 -47.32 9.70
N SER A 30 44.00 -47.49 10.41
CA SER A 30 42.72 -47.92 9.85
C SER A 30 41.89 -46.79 9.24
N LEU A 31 42.23 -45.52 9.51
CA LEU A 31 41.54 -44.38 8.93
C LEU A 31 41.93 -44.27 7.45
N ASN A 32 40.94 -44.28 6.57
CA ASN A 32 41.16 -43.88 5.19
C ASN A 32 41.19 -42.36 5.13
N ILE A 33 42.33 -41.81 4.73
CA ILE A 33 42.56 -40.35 4.65
C ILE A 33 42.67 -39.88 3.20
N ASP A 34 42.56 -40.80 2.24
CA ASP A 34 42.64 -40.56 0.80
C ASP A 34 41.60 -41.50 0.15
N ALA A 35 40.35 -41.06 0.13
CA ALA A 35 39.20 -41.86 -0.30
C ALA A 35 39.11 -41.99 -1.81
N ASP A 36 39.53 -40.97 -2.55
CA ASP A 36 39.49 -40.96 -4.01
C ASP A 36 40.79 -41.50 -4.67
N ASN A 37 41.82 -41.77 -3.86
CA ASN A 37 43.13 -42.30 -4.26
C ASN A 37 43.94 -41.35 -5.14
N ASP A 38 43.79 -40.04 -4.97
CA ASP A 38 44.57 -39.04 -5.70
C ASP A 38 45.99 -38.83 -5.13
N GLY A 39 46.28 -39.40 -3.95
CA GLY A 39 47.57 -39.28 -3.26
C GLY A 39 47.65 -38.12 -2.27
N HIS A 40 46.55 -37.38 -2.08
CA HIS A 40 46.40 -36.29 -1.13
C HIS A 40 45.53 -36.72 0.05
N VAL A 41 45.56 -35.92 1.13
CA VAL A 41 44.63 -36.11 2.24
C VAL A 41 43.34 -35.38 1.89
N ASP A 42 42.20 -36.09 1.92
CA ASP A 42 40.89 -35.56 1.44
C ASP A 42 40.50 -34.24 2.11
N ASN A 43 40.69 -34.14 3.43
CA ASN A 43 40.43 -32.91 4.19
C ASN A 43 41.22 -32.88 5.50
N VAL A 44 41.77 -31.72 5.84
CA VAL A 44 42.44 -31.45 7.12
C VAL A 44 41.94 -30.13 7.68
N CYS A 45 41.53 -30.14 8.96
CA CYS A 45 41.12 -28.95 9.69
C CYS A 45 42.10 -28.71 10.86
N PHE A 46 42.67 -27.51 10.92
CA PHE A 46 43.56 -27.07 11.98
C PHE A 46 42.81 -26.11 12.91
N ILE A 47 42.51 -26.57 14.12
CA ILE A 47 41.93 -25.73 15.17
C ILE A 47 43.06 -25.15 16.03
N ILE A 48 43.25 -23.84 15.97
CA ILE A 48 44.36 -23.14 16.63
C ILE A 48 43.87 -22.40 17.87
N ARG A 49 44.55 -22.61 19.00
CA ARG A 49 44.25 -21.96 20.27
C ARG A 49 44.52 -20.46 20.23
N GLY A 50 43.56 -19.64 20.64
CA GLY A 50 43.66 -18.18 20.70
C GLY A 50 42.53 -17.45 19.98
N PRO A 51 42.39 -16.13 20.18
CA PRO A 51 41.34 -15.34 19.55
C PRO A 51 41.61 -15.13 18.07
N HIS A 52 40.54 -15.03 17.28
CA HIS A 52 40.62 -14.57 15.90
C HIS A 52 41.01 -13.09 15.81
N SER A 53 41.59 -12.70 14.67
CA SER A 53 41.95 -11.31 14.38
C SER A 53 41.10 -10.72 13.25
N ALA A 54 41.55 -9.66 12.58
CA ALA A 54 40.74 -8.99 11.56
C ALA A 54 40.55 -9.87 10.31
N TRP A 55 39.55 -9.55 9.47
CA TRP A 55 39.30 -10.22 8.20
C TRP A 55 40.58 -10.31 7.34
N SER A 56 40.86 -11.51 6.80
CA SER A 56 42.07 -11.81 5.98
C SER A 56 43.43 -11.71 6.72
N ASP A 57 43.45 -11.68 8.05
CA ASP A 57 44.67 -11.78 8.86
C ASP A 57 45.05 -13.25 9.12
N LEU A 58 46.27 -13.50 9.59
CA LEU A 58 46.85 -14.81 9.90
C LEU A 58 45.97 -15.68 10.83
N LEU A 59 45.20 -15.05 11.73
CA LEU A 59 44.32 -15.73 12.68
C LEU A 59 42.85 -15.49 12.31
N TRP A 60 42.50 -15.70 11.04
CA TRP A 60 41.12 -15.66 10.55
C TRP A 60 40.74 -17.05 10.02
N ALA A 61 39.47 -17.46 10.18
CA ALA A 61 39.02 -18.73 9.60
C ALA A 61 39.08 -18.68 8.07
N HIS A 62 39.71 -19.68 7.45
CA HIS A 62 39.82 -19.76 6.00
C HIS A 62 40.24 -21.16 5.50
N ARG A 63 40.08 -21.40 4.20
CA ARG A 63 40.69 -22.52 3.46
C ARG A 63 41.89 -22.04 2.64
N TRP A 64 42.97 -22.82 2.64
CA TRP A 64 44.14 -22.54 1.80
C TRP A 64 44.93 -23.79 1.40
N VAL A 65 46.07 -23.58 0.74
CA VAL A 65 46.94 -24.62 0.20
C VAL A 65 48.32 -24.54 0.83
N LEU A 66 48.79 -25.64 1.42
CA LEU A 66 50.10 -25.76 2.08
C LEU A 66 51.22 -25.96 1.03
N PHE A 67 51.46 -24.97 0.19
CA PHE A 67 52.42 -25.09 -0.92
C PHE A 67 53.89 -24.87 -0.51
N SER A 68 54.15 -24.22 0.63
CA SER A 68 55.54 -23.92 1.06
C SER A 68 56.33 -25.15 1.50
N TYR A 69 55.65 -26.23 1.90
CA TYR A 69 56.26 -27.45 2.40
C TYR A 69 55.56 -28.69 1.85
N ASN A 70 56.32 -29.71 1.49
CA ASN A 70 55.76 -31.02 1.13
C ASN A 70 55.55 -31.84 2.40
N VAL A 71 54.38 -31.69 3.01
CA VAL A 71 54.00 -32.38 4.25
C VAL A 71 53.10 -33.55 3.93
N SER A 72 53.33 -34.71 4.55
CA SER A 72 52.51 -35.90 4.33
C SER A 72 52.24 -36.67 5.62
N ILE A 73 51.08 -37.34 5.64
CA ILE A 73 50.73 -38.34 6.63
C ILE A 73 50.60 -39.65 5.88
N ARG A 74 51.39 -40.66 6.26
CA ARG A 74 51.35 -42.01 5.64
C ARG A 74 51.49 -41.98 4.11
N ASN A 75 52.40 -41.14 3.60
CA ASN A 75 52.66 -40.90 2.18
C ASN A 75 51.53 -40.22 1.40
N LYS A 76 50.48 -39.73 2.08
CA LYS A 76 49.43 -38.90 1.49
C LYS A 76 49.74 -37.43 1.76
N ARG A 77 49.77 -36.61 0.71
CA ARG A 77 50.18 -35.22 0.80
C ARG A 77 49.07 -34.38 1.40
N ILE A 78 49.38 -33.60 2.43
CA ILE A 78 48.48 -32.52 2.86
C ILE A 78 48.72 -31.37 1.92
N GLN A 79 47.69 -31.02 1.16
CA GLN A 79 47.71 -29.89 0.25
C GLN A 79 46.68 -28.87 0.71
N ASP A 80 45.41 -29.22 0.65
CA ASP A 80 44.31 -28.39 1.09
C ASP A 80 44.11 -28.48 2.60
N TYR A 81 43.87 -27.35 3.23
CA TYR A 81 43.53 -27.30 4.65
C TYR A 81 42.54 -26.19 4.95
N THR A 82 41.82 -26.40 6.04
CA THR A 82 40.99 -25.40 6.71
C THR A 82 41.69 -24.98 7.99
N PHE A 83 41.69 -23.68 8.28
CA PHE A 83 42.31 -23.07 9.46
C PHE A 83 41.23 -22.39 10.29
N GLN A 84 41.11 -22.73 11.58
CA GLN A 84 40.05 -22.24 12.46
C GLN A 84 40.60 -21.78 13.81
N PRO A 85 40.41 -20.51 14.19
CA PRO A 85 40.63 -20.05 15.56
C PRO A 85 39.69 -20.74 16.58
N GLU A 86 40.16 -20.94 17.81
CA GLU A 86 39.39 -21.61 18.89
C GLU A 86 38.08 -20.89 19.23
N ASP A 87 38.00 -19.58 19.04
CA ASP A 87 36.80 -18.77 19.28
C ASP A 87 35.94 -18.56 18.02
N GLN A 88 36.34 -19.13 16.87
CA GLN A 88 35.63 -19.10 15.59
C GLN A 88 35.44 -20.53 15.06
N ASN A 89 34.86 -21.41 15.88
CA ASN A 89 34.72 -22.85 15.61
C ASN A 89 33.28 -23.38 15.81
N ASP A 90 32.27 -22.53 15.62
CA ASP A 90 30.89 -23.00 15.65
C ASP A 90 30.61 -23.98 14.48
N VAL A 91 29.54 -24.77 14.62
CA VAL A 91 29.17 -25.79 13.64
C VAL A 91 28.97 -25.18 12.25
N THR A 92 28.38 -23.98 12.18
CA THR A 92 28.21 -23.23 10.93
C THR A 92 29.54 -22.99 10.23
N THR A 93 30.51 -22.40 10.95
CA THR A 93 31.80 -22.02 10.40
C THR A 93 32.57 -23.25 9.95
N LEU A 94 32.58 -24.31 10.77
CA LEU A 94 33.21 -25.57 10.41
C LEU A 94 32.59 -26.20 9.16
N CYS A 95 31.27 -26.13 9.00
CA CYS A 95 30.58 -26.64 7.82
C CYS A 95 30.82 -25.80 6.56
N HIS A 96 30.86 -24.46 6.69
CA HIS A 96 31.21 -23.54 5.61
C HIS A 96 32.62 -23.86 5.06
N GLU A 97 33.60 -23.93 5.96
CA GLU A 97 35.00 -24.19 5.60
C GLU A 97 35.22 -25.61 5.06
N MET A 98 34.54 -26.60 5.64
CA MET A 98 34.54 -27.96 5.09
C MET A 98 34.01 -28.00 3.66
N PHE A 99 33.04 -27.15 3.31
CA PHE A 99 32.46 -27.18 1.97
C PHE A 99 33.42 -26.59 0.93
N HIS A 100 34.28 -25.63 1.30
CA HIS A 100 35.41 -25.22 0.47
C HIS A 100 36.40 -26.35 0.19
N SER A 101 36.66 -27.23 1.16
CA SER A 101 37.56 -28.38 0.95
C SER A 101 37.06 -29.34 -0.13
N VAL A 102 35.75 -29.37 -0.40
CA VAL A 102 35.17 -30.15 -1.51
C VAL A 102 34.92 -29.30 -2.78
N GLY A 103 35.53 -28.11 -2.85
CA GLY A 103 35.56 -27.27 -4.04
C GLY A 103 34.42 -26.26 -4.18
N ALA A 104 33.57 -26.08 -3.16
CA ALA A 104 32.50 -25.08 -3.21
C ALA A 104 33.07 -23.64 -3.12
N PRO A 105 32.60 -22.71 -3.96
CA PRO A 105 32.97 -21.30 -3.88
C PRO A 105 32.11 -20.55 -2.84
N ASP A 106 32.57 -19.35 -2.48
CA ASP A 106 31.76 -18.38 -1.75
C ASP A 106 30.66 -17.78 -2.64
N LEU A 107 29.54 -17.43 -1.99
CA LEU A 107 28.38 -16.81 -2.62
C LEU A 107 28.20 -15.34 -2.22
N TYR A 108 28.99 -14.83 -1.27
CA TYR A 108 29.12 -13.39 -1.01
C TYR A 108 30.20 -12.76 -1.91
N HIS A 109 30.11 -11.44 -2.11
CA HIS A 109 31.10 -10.68 -2.89
C HIS A 109 32.31 -10.32 -2.03
N TYR A 110 33.52 -10.41 -2.59
CA TYR A 110 34.74 -10.02 -1.88
C TYR A 110 34.93 -8.50 -1.82
N GLU A 111 34.33 -7.76 -2.75
CA GLU A 111 34.22 -6.31 -2.70
C GLU A 111 32.85 -5.89 -2.17
N TYR A 112 32.83 -4.99 -1.18
CA TYR A 112 31.58 -4.52 -0.60
C TYR A 112 30.84 -3.59 -1.57
N ASP A 113 29.74 -4.08 -2.14
CA ASP A 113 28.83 -3.33 -3.01
C ASP A 113 27.40 -3.23 -2.44
N GLY A 114 27.14 -3.86 -1.29
CA GLY A 114 25.84 -3.89 -0.61
C GLY A 114 24.84 -4.88 -1.22
N LEU A 115 25.26 -5.75 -2.14
CA LEU A 115 24.45 -6.82 -2.70
C LEU A 115 24.68 -8.12 -1.92
N THR A 116 23.62 -8.91 -1.77
CA THR A 116 23.68 -10.26 -1.19
C THR A 116 22.87 -11.20 -2.07
N PRO A 117 23.47 -11.78 -3.13
CA PRO A 117 22.76 -12.55 -4.15
C PRO A 117 21.97 -13.74 -3.63
N VAL A 118 22.43 -14.38 -2.55
CA VAL A 118 21.76 -15.52 -1.90
C VAL A 118 21.37 -15.22 -0.46
N GLY A 119 22.20 -14.46 0.26
CA GLY A 119 21.93 -14.00 1.63
C GLY A 119 21.76 -15.13 2.67
N CYS A 120 20.79 -14.98 3.58
CA CYS A 120 20.53 -15.91 4.71
C CYS A 120 20.06 -17.32 4.32
N TRP A 121 19.96 -17.61 3.01
CA TRP A 121 19.42 -18.87 2.51
C TRP A 121 20.49 -19.93 2.23
N ASP A 122 21.76 -19.55 2.22
CA ASP A 122 22.87 -20.47 1.99
C ASP A 122 24.06 -20.16 2.91
N ILE A 123 24.61 -21.22 3.50
CA ILE A 123 25.75 -21.14 4.41
C ILE A 123 26.99 -20.55 3.73
N MET A 124 27.10 -20.69 2.41
CA MET A 124 28.22 -20.15 1.61
C MET A 124 28.11 -18.65 1.32
N GLU A 125 27.02 -17.99 1.75
CA GLU A 125 26.93 -16.53 1.72
C GLU A 125 27.01 -15.92 3.11
N SER A 126 26.17 -16.38 4.04
CA SER A 126 25.93 -15.68 5.30
C SER A 126 26.18 -16.53 6.55
N GLY A 127 26.55 -17.80 6.38
CA GLY A 127 26.65 -18.78 7.46
C GLY A 127 25.31 -19.29 7.98
N GLU A 128 24.18 -18.98 7.35
CA GLU A 128 22.85 -19.45 7.79
C GLU A 128 22.18 -20.34 6.74
N GLY A 129 21.39 -21.32 7.20
CA GLY A 129 20.70 -22.27 6.34
C GLY A 129 21.58 -23.40 5.80
N HIS A 130 20.95 -24.36 5.13
CA HIS A 130 21.65 -25.35 4.31
C HIS A 130 22.22 -24.73 3.05
N MET A 131 23.28 -25.35 2.51
CA MET A 131 23.66 -25.19 1.11
C MET A 131 22.45 -25.51 0.21
N CYS A 132 22.23 -24.67 -0.80
CA CYS A 132 21.18 -24.92 -1.78
C CYS A 132 21.44 -26.21 -2.56
N MET A 133 20.37 -26.77 -3.11
CA MET A 133 20.40 -28.10 -3.71
C MET A 133 21.29 -28.19 -4.95
N PHE A 134 21.49 -27.08 -5.66
CA PHE A 134 22.46 -27.01 -6.74
C PHE A 134 23.89 -27.23 -6.22
N MET A 135 24.28 -26.55 -5.15
CA MET A 135 25.62 -26.66 -4.58
C MET A 135 25.90 -28.09 -4.08
N LYS A 136 24.92 -28.71 -3.41
CA LYS A 136 24.99 -30.11 -2.96
C LYS A 136 25.13 -31.11 -4.11
N TYR A 137 24.52 -30.84 -5.25
CA TYR A 137 24.64 -31.66 -6.46
C TYR A 137 25.98 -31.45 -7.16
N PHE A 138 26.34 -30.19 -7.43
CA PHE A 138 27.46 -29.86 -8.31
C PHE A 138 28.82 -29.99 -7.61
N TYR A 139 28.96 -29.43 -6.41
CA TYR A 139 30.22 -29.46 -5.65
C TYR A 139 30.25 -30.64 -4.67
N GLY A 140 29.18 -30.82 -3.89
CA GLY A 140 29.13 -31.88 -2.89
C GLY A 140 28.99 -33.29 -3.46
N GLN A 141 28.36 -33.44 -4.63
CA GLN A 141 27.96 -34.74 -5.20
C GLN A 141 27.13 -35.61 -4.24
N TRP A 142 26.48 -34.99 -3.24
CA TRP A 142 25.65 -35.69 -2.25
C TRP A 142 24.28 -36.06 -2.80
N ILE A 143 23.87 -35.37 -3.86
CA ILE A 143 22.65 -35.63 -4.61
C ILE A 143 23.07 -36.10 -5.99
N SER A 144 22.43 -37.16 -6.50
CA SER A 144 22.82 -37.80 -7.75
C SER A 144 22.33 -37.11 -9.02
N SER A 145 21.29 -36.26 -8.93
CA SER A 145 20.71 -35.58 -10.09
C SER A 145 19.81 -34.40 -9.70
N LEU A 146 19.58 -33.50 -10.68
CA LEU A 146 18.55 -32.46 -10.63
C LEU A 146 17.43 -32.81 -11.63
N PRO A 147 16.32 -33.42 -11.19
CA PRO A 147 15.23 -33.84 -12.08
C PRO A 147 14.60 -32.65 -12.82
N LEU A 148 14.27 -32.84 -14.10
CA LEU A 148 13.66 -31.79 -14.93
C LEU A 148 12.19 -31.55 -14.59
N ALA A 149 11.81 -30.29 -14.42
CA ALA A 149 10.43 -29.83 -14.42
C ALA A 149 9.92 -29.64 -15.85
N GLN A 150 8.67 -30.04 -16.09
CA GLN A 150 8.00 -30.03 -17.38
C GLN A 150 6.70 -29.22 -17.28
N ILE A 151 6.45 -28.44 -18.33
CA ILE A 151 5.22 -27.66 -18.47
C ILE A 151 4.01 -28.60 -18.52
N GLY A 152 2.95 -28.25 -17.80
CA GLY A 152 1.70 -29.00 -17.67
C GLY A 152 1.60 -29.82 -16.39
N ASN A 153 2.68 -29.96 -15.62
CA ASN A 153 2.72 -30.80 -14.43
C ASN A 153 2.57 -30.01 -13.13
N THR A 154 2.15 -30.72 -12.08
CA THR A 154 2.16 -30.26 -10.69
C THR A 154 3.20 -31.05 -9.91
N TYR A 155 4.02 -30.33 -9.16
CA TYR A 155 5.13 -30.85 -8.36
C TYR A 155 4.81 -30.70 -6.88
N THR A 156 5.30 -31.64 -6.08
CA THR A 156 5.23 -31.58 -4.61
C THR A 156 6.62 -31.87 -4.09
N LEU A 157 7.19 -30.95 -3.31
CA LEU A 157 8.54 -31.02 -2.79
C LEU A 157 8.54 -31.26 -1.28
N ASN A 158 9.39 -32.17 -0.84
CA ASN A 158 9.82 -32.31 0.55
C ASN A 158 10.85 -31.21 0.89
N PRO A 159 11.03 -30.85 2.17
CA PRO A 159 12.07 -29.92 2.59
C PRO A 159 13.47 -30.39 2.17
N VAL A 160 14.41 -29.47 2.00
CA VAL A 160 15.82 -29.79 1.65
C VAL A 160 16.55 -30.70 2.65
N THR A 161 16.03 -30.84 3.88
CA THR A 161 16.52 -31.78 4.89
C THR A 161 16.07 -33.23 4.64
N SER A 162 15.09 -33.44 3.77
CA SER A 162 14.66 -34.79 3.35
C SER A 162 15.63 -35.36 2.30
N PRO A 163 15.83 -36.70 2.26
CA PRO A 163 16.79 -37.32 1.35
C PRO A 163 16.30 -37.42 -0.11
N THR A 164 15.00 -37.25 -0.38
CA THR A 164 14.42 -37.44 -1.71
C THR A 164 13.35 -36.39 -2.02
N ASN A 165 13.11 -36.17 -3.31
CA ASN A 165 12.01 -35.33 -3.83
C ASN A 165 12.01 -33.90 -3.24
N ASN A 166 13.18 -33.29 -3.22
CA ASN A 166 13.50 -32.03 -2.53
C ASN A 166 13.96 -30.93 -3.51
N VAL A 167 14.12 -31.26 -4.80
CA VAL A 167 14.57 -30.33 -5.83
C VAL A 167 14.01 -30.68 -7.21
N TYR A 168 13.73 -29.65 -8.02
CA TYR A 168 13.54 -29.75 -9.46
C TYR A 168 14.31 -28.64 -10.18
N MET A 169 14.74 -28.91 -11.42
CA MET A 169 15.39 -27.94 -12.29
C MET A 169 14.53 -27.62 -13.51
N TYR A 170 14.49 -26.36 -13.93
CA TYR A 170 13.82 -25.93 -15.15
C TYR A 170 14.81 -25.23 -16.10
N PRO A 171 15.06 -25.78 -17.29
CA PRO A 171 15.93 -25.15 -18.27
C PRO A 171 15.24 -23.91 -18.84
N ILE A 172 15.93 -22.77 -18.87
CA ILE A 172 15.35 -21.53 -19.39
C ILE A 172 15.39 -21.56 -20.93
N PRO A 173 14.24 -21.46 -21.63
CA PRO A 173 14.22 -21.47 -23.09
C PRO A 173 15.11 -20.38 -23.68
N GLY A 174 16.02 -20.76 -24.58
CA GLY A 174 16.95 -19.82 -25.23
C GLY A 174 18.23 -19.52 -24.44
N SER A 175 18.40 -20.09 -23.24
CA SER A 175 19.68 -20.04 -22.52
C SER A 175 20.38 -21.40 -22.54
N ASN A 176 21.70 -21.38 -22.75
CA ASN A 176 22.54 -22.58 -22.73
C ASN A 176 23.25 -22.80 -21.39
N TYR A 177 23.30 -21.77 -20.54
CA TYR A 177 24.10 -21.77 -19.31
C TYR A 177 23.28 -21.40 -18.07
N GLU A 178 22.10 -20.82 -18.26
CA GLU A 178 21.23 -20.39 -17.17
C GLU A 178 19.99 -21.29 -17.05
N PHE A 179 19.69 -21.70 -15.83
CA PHE A 179 18.49 -22.48 -15.50
C PHE A 179 17.95 -22.12 -14.12
N LEU A 180 16.74 -22.58 -13.81
CA LEU A 180 16.14 -22.40 -12.50
C LEU A 180 16.22 -23.67 -11.65
N VAL A 181 16.38 -23.49 -10.35
CA VAL A 181 16.27 -24.55 -9.35
C VAL A 181 15.16 -24.21 -8.36
N PHE A 182 14.25 -25.16 -8.15
CA PHE A 182 13.14 -25.05 -7.22
C PHE A 182 13.41 -25.96 -6.02
N GLU A 183 13.42 -25.42 -4.80
CA GLU A 183 13.62 -26.18 -3.57
C GLU A 183 12.68 -25.68 -2.45
N TYR A 184 12.31 -26.57 -1.53
CA TYR A 184 11.47 -26.20 -0.39
C TYR A 184 12.31 -26.01 0.87
N ARG A 185 12.30 -24.80 1.44
CA ARG A 185 12.92 -24.50 2.73
C ARG A 185 11.87 -24.46 3.82
N LYS A 186 12.10 -25.23 4.89
CA LYS A 186 11.20 -25.34 6.05
C LYS A 186 11.96 -24.90 7.29
N LYS A 187 11.62 -23.71 7.80
CA LYS A 187 12.19 -23.14 9.02
C LYS A 187 12.01 -24.10 10.19
N GLY A 188 13.07 -24.29 10.96
CA GLY A 188 13.07 -25.17 12.14
C GLY A 188 13.00 -26.66 11.82
N SER A 189 13.30 -27.06 10.58
CA SER A 189 13.37 -28.48 10.23
C SER A 189 14.64 -29.17 10.77
N ASP A 190 15.73 -28.42 10.99
CA ASP A 190 16.90 -28.83 11.73
C ASP A 190 17.71 -27.61 12.26
N VAL A 191 18.94 -27.86 12.73
CA VAL A 191 19.82 -26.86 13.33
C VAL A 191 20.25 -25.74 12.37
N PHE A 192 20.31 -26.02 11.06
CA PHE A 192 20.69 -25.02 10.06
C PHE A 192 19.48 -24.21 9.61
N GLU A 193 18.31 -24.86 9.51
CA GLU A 193 17.08 -24.20 9.08
C GLU A 193 16.37 -23.42 10.20
N GLU A 194 16.83 -23.52 11.46
CA GLU A 194 16.24 -22.79 12.60
C GLU A 194 16.35 -21.26 12.46
N LYS A 195 17.47 -20.79 11.88
CA LYS A 195 17.77 -19.36 11.73
C LYS A 195 17.08 -18.72 10.52
N LEU A 196 16.48 -19.50 9.64
CA LEU A 196 15.82 -18.97 8.44
C LEU A 196 14.73 -17.94 8.79
N PRO A 197 14.54 -16.90 7.98
CA PRO A 197 13.51 -15.88 8.24
C PRO A 197 12.09 -16.43 8.01
N GLY A 198 11.92 -17.47 7.19
CA GLY A 198 10.61 -18.07 6.91
C GLY A 198 10.71 -19.42 6.18
N SER A 199 9.54 -19.99 5.86
CA SER A 199 9.41 -21.23 5.07
C SER A 199 8.78 -20.94 3.71
N GLY A 200 9.08 -21.75 2.70
CA GLY A 200 8.43 -21.68 1.39
C GLY A 200 9.31 -22.18 0.26
N LEU A 201 8.77 -22.11 -0.96
CA LEU A 201 9.46 -22.49 -2.18
C LEU A 201 10.49 -21.40 -2.53
N LEU A 202 11.77 -21.75 -2.57
CA LEU A 202 12.80 -20.89 -3.14
C LEU A 202 12.99 -21.19 -4.61
N ILE A 203 13.29 -20.13 -5.37
CA ILE A 203 13.58 -20.19 -6.79
C ILE A 203 14.94 -19.56 -7.00
N TYR A 204 15.93 -20.37 -7.35
CA TYR A 204 17.28 -19.92 -7.68
C TYR A 204 17.43 -19.83 -9.19
N ARG A 205 18.18 -18.82 -9.65
CA ARG A 205 18.79 -18.78 -10.97
C ARG A 205 20.24 -19.21 -10.82
N ILE A 206 20.63 -20.18 -11.63
CA ILE A 206 22.00 -20.68 -11.71
C ILE A 206 22.57 -20.29 -13.07
N ASP A 207 23.78 -19.76 -13.11
CA ASP A 207 24.55 -19.47 -14.31
C ASP A 207 25.91 -20.17 -14.24
N GLN A 208 26.05 -21.27 -15.00
CA GLN A 208 27.24 -22.12 -14.92
C GLN A 208 28.50 -21.53 -15.58
N ARG A 209 28.44 -20.29 -16.07
CA ARG A 209 29.63 -19.59 -16.56
C ARG A 209 30.52 -19.05 -15.44
N PHE A 210 29.99 -18.95 -14.22
CA PHE A 210 30.66 -18.37 -13.06
C PHE A 210 30.80 -19.40 -11.94
N GLU A 211 31.93 -19.37 -11.24
CA GLU A 211 32.21 -20.22 -10.07
C GLU A 211 31.87 -19.46 -8.79
N GLY A 212 30.62 -19.55 -8.35
CA GLY A 212 30.11 -18.80 -7.20
C GLY A 212 29.85 -17.33 -7.53
N ASN A 213 29.97 -16.46 -6.52
CA ASN A 213 29.70 -15.02 -6.66
C ASN A 213 30.84 -14.12 -6.14
N ALA A 214 32.00 -14.67 -5.76
CA ALA A 214 33.08 -13.89 -5.14
C ALA A 214 33.52 -12.67 -5.99
N ASP A 215 33.59 -12.85 -7.32
CA ASP A 215 33.94 -11.83 -8.32
C ASP A 215 32.71 -11.14 -8.95
N GLY A 216 31.52 -11.40 -8.41
CA GLY A 216 30.26 -10.83 -8.88
C GLY A 216 30.15 -9.32 -8.62
N PRO A 217 29.26 -8.60 -9.34
CA PRO A 217 28.37 -9.06 -10.42
C PRO A 217 29.08 -9.30 -11.77
N PRO A 218 28.58 -10.21 -12.64
CA PRO A 218 27.32 -10.97 -12.52
C PRO A 218 27.44 -12.27 -11.71
N GLU A 219 26.29 -12.74 -11.20
CA GLU A 219 26.26 -13.82 -10.19
C GLU A 219 26.12 -15.21 -10.81
N GLY A 220 26.90 -16.17 -10.31
CA GLY A 220 26.69 -17.59 -10.61
C GLY A 220 25.42 -18.13 -9.98
N ILE A 221 25.05 -17.66 -8.78
CA ILE A 221 23.85 -18.10 -8.06
C ILE A 221 23.09 -16.90 -7.50
N TYR A 222 21.80 -16.83 -7.81
CA TYR A 222 20.92 -15.76 -7.37
C TYR A 222 19.57 -16.30 -6.92
N VAL A 223 19.11 -15.94 -5.71
CA VAL A 223 17.76 -16.29 -5.25
C VAL A 223 16.76 -15.20 -5.65
N TYR A 224 15.65 -15.56 -6.30
CA TYR A 224 14.60 -14.60 -6.64
C TYR A 224 13.85 -14.11 -5.39
N ARG A 225 13.88 -12.79 -5.16
CA ARG A 225 13.21 -12.12 -4.04
C ARG A 225 12.48 -10.83 -4.46
N PRO A 226 11.46 -10.38 -3.71
CA PRO A 226 10.76 -9.13 -4.01
C PRO A 226 11.71 -7.95 -4.14
N ASN A 227 11.46 -7.09 -5.15
CA ASN A 227 12.23 -5.88 -5.45
C ASN A 227 13.72 -6.12 -5.81
N GLY A 228 14.17 -7.37 -5.94
CA GLY A 228 15.54 -7.69 -6.32
C GLY A 228 15.78 -7.51 -7.81
N THR A 229 16.91 -6.90 -8.17
CA THR A 229 17.39 -6.76 -9.56
C THR A 229 18.90 -7.04 -9.60
N LEU A 230 19.51 -6.96 -10.79
CA LEU A 230 20.98 -7.08 -10.94
C LEU A 230 21.77 -5.98 -10.19
N THR A 231 21.12 -4.89 -9.80
CA THR A 231 21.77 -3.73 -9.16
C THR A 231 21.09 -3.32 -7.86
N HIS A 232 20.07 -4.05 -7.41
CA HIS A 232 19.32 -3.74 -6.21
C HIS A 232 19.06 -5.01 -5.41
N ASN A 233 19.43 -4.99 -4.12
CA ASN A 233 19.43 -6.19 -3.31
C ASN A 233 18.02 -6.79 -3.09
N GLY A 234 16.99 -5.94 -3.01
CA GLY A 234 15.62 -6.35 -2.73
C GLY A 234 15.43 -6.87 -1.30
N LEU A 235 14.33 -7.58 -1.07
CA LEU A 235 13.94 -8.12 0.24
C LEU A 235 14.35 -9.58 0.36
N VAL A 236 15.64 -9.85 0.59
CA VAL A 236 16.21 -11.21 0.57
C VAL A 236 15.53 -12.14 1.57
N ALA A 237 15.20 -11.66 2.77
CA ALA A 237 14.48 -12.44 3.78
C ALA A 237 13.06 -12.87 3.35
N GLU A 238 12.49 -12.23 2.32
CA GLU A 238 11.17 -12.52 1.76
C GLU A 238 11.22 -13.33 0.46
N ALA A 239 12.37 -13.95 0.14
CA ALA A 239 12.55 -14.82 -1.03
C ALA A 239 11.54 -16.00 -1.16
N PRO A 240 11.04 -16.65 -0.09
CA PRO A 240 10.16 -17.82 -0.21
C PRO A 240 8.78 -17.52 -0.78
N PHE A 241 8.31 -18.38 -1.69
CA PHE A 241 6.97 -18.34 -2.26
C PHE A 241 6.06 -19.34 -1.53
N SER A 242 4.88 -18.91 -1.10
CA SER A 242 3.85 -19.76 -0.49
C SER A 242 2.47 -19.10 -0.50
N ALA A 243 1.41 -19.85 -0.23
CA ALA A 243 0.10 -19.25 0.02
C ALA A 243 0.04 -18.46 1.34
N ASP A 244 0.87 -18.82 2.34
CA ASP A 244 0.86 -18.18 3.66
C ASP A 244 1.42 -16.74 3.62
N ASN A 245 2.24 -16.44 2.62
CA ASN A 245 2.77 -15.10 2.37
C ASN A 245 2.25 -14.50 1.06
N TYR A 246 1.17 -15.05 0.51
CA TYR A 246 0.47 -14.52 -0.67
C TYR A 246 1.31 -14.47 -1.96
N ARG A 247 2.40 -15.24 -2.01
CA ARG A 247 3.28 -15.34 -3.18
C ARG A 247 3.05 -16.67 -3.87
N ILE A 248 1.89 -16.80 -4.51
CA ILE A 248 1.42 -18.08 -5.09
C ILE A 248 1.79 -18.29 -6.57
N ALA A 249 2.57 -17.38 -7.16
CA ALA A 249 2.96 -17.43 -8.56
C ALA A 249 4.36 -16.85 -8.80
N PHE A 250 5.01 -17.30 -9.89
CA PHE A 250 6.26 -16.74 -10.41
C PHE A 250 6.24 -16.76 -11.94
N ASN A 251 6.17 -15.59 -12.56
CA ASN A 251 6.08 -15.42 -14.01
C ASN A 251 6.55 -14.02 -14.44
N VAL A 252 6.59 -13.75 -15.75
CA VAL A 252 7.04 -12.45 -16.31
C VAL A 252 6.23 -11.24 -15.82
N TYR A 253 5.18 -11.43 -15.05
CA TYR A 253 4.33 -10.38 -14.50
C TYR A 253 4.42 -10.27 -12.97
N THR A 254 5.10 -11.16 -12.25
CA THR A 254 5.18 -11.15 -10.78
C THR A 254 6.27 -10.23 -10.24
N ASN A 255 6.29 -10.00 -8.92
CA ASN A 255 7.44 -9.46 -8.18
C ASN A 255 8.04 -10.54 -7.26
N PRO A 256 9.27 -11.03 -7.51
CA PRO A 256 10.16 -10.63 -8.59
C PRO A 256 9.67 -11.10 -9.97
N GLN A 257 10.10 -10.37 -10.99
CA GLN A 257 10.00 -10.77 -12.39
C GLN A 257 11.19 -11.70 -12.72
N PRO A 258 11.02 -12.79 -13.49
CA PRO A 258 12.11 -13.62 -13.98
C PRO A 258 13.03 -12.84 -14.91
N PHE A 259 14.33 -12.84 -14.62
CA PHE A 259 15.38 -12.18 -15.41
C PHE A 259 16.67 -13.01 -15.45
N LEU A 260 17.41 -12.92 -16.56
CA LEU A 260 18.73 -13.53 -16.74
C LEU A 260 19.84 -12.61 -16.23
N ASN A 261 21.09 -13.10 -16.19
CA ASN A 261 22.26 -12.29 -15.79
C ASN A 261 22.49 -11.05 -16.66
N ASN A 262 21.97 -11.05 -17.88
CA ASN A 262 22.01 -9.89 -18.78
C ASN A 262 20.82 -8.93 -18.62
N GLY A 263 19.93 -9.19 -17.65
CA GLY A 263 18.74 -8.39 -17.36
C GLY A 263 17.52 -8.72 -18.22
N ASN A 264 17.67 -9.57 -19.23
CA ASN A 264 16.55 -9.95 -20.10
C ASN A 264 15.57 -10.86 -19.36
N THR A 265 14.28 -10.62 -19.56
CA THR A 265 13.22 -11.46 -19.01
C THR A 265 13.01 -12.69 -19.90
N PHE A 266 12.44 -13.76 -19.33
CA PHE A 266 12.13 -14.98 -20.06
C PHE A 266 10.77 -15.56 -19.64
N PRO A 267 10.06 -16.23 -20.56
CA PRO A 267 8.71 -16.73 -20.29
C PRO A 267 8.74 -17.95 -19.36
N ILE A 268 8.05 -17.86 -18.23
CA ILE A 268 7.77 -18.95 -17.29
C ILE A 268 6.46 -18.67 -16.58
N ASN A 269 5.76 -19.72 -16.12
CA ASN A 269 4.53 -19.58 -15.34
C ASN A 269 4.40 -20.64 -14.25
N LEU A 270 4.89 -20.35 -13.05
CA LEU A 270 4.55 -21.10 -11.85
C LEU A 270 3.29 -20.50 -11.24
N LYS A 271 2.35 -21.36 -10.85
CA LYS A 271 1.10 -20.97 -10.18
C LYS A 271 0.67 -22.02 -9.17
N ASN A 272 -0.38 -21.71 -8.42
CA ASN A 272 -0.97 -22.61 -7.42
C ASN A 272 0.07 -23.09 -6.37
N ILE A 273 0.99 -22.21 -5.97
CA ILE A 273 1.94 -22.55 -4.89
C ILE A 273 1.15 -22.65 -3.58
N THR A 274 1.24 -23.78 -2.89
CA THR A 274 0.43 -24.06 -1.69
C THR A 274 0.97 -23.37 -0.44
N SER A 275 0.20 -23.43 0.65
CA SER A 275 0.70 -23.13 2.00
C SER A 275 1.89 -24.03 2.37
N THR A 276 2.68 -23.56 3.34
CA THR A 276 3.79 -24.31 3.92
C THR A 276 3.26 -25.45 4.81
N GLY A 277 4.00 -26.56 4.87
CA GLY A 277 3.56 -27.76 5.59
C GLY A 277 4.64 -28.83 5.66
N GLU A 278 4.25 -30.10 5.65
CA GLU A 278 5.21 -31.19 5.47
C GLU A 278 5.83 -31.19 4.07
N THR A 279 5.06 -30.72 3.09
CA THR A 279 5.50 -30.52 1.71
C THR A 279 4.97 -29.19 1.19
N ILE A 280 5.49 -28.73 0.05
CA ILE A 280 4.93 -27.63 -0.72
C ILE A 280 4.69 -28.07 -2.16
N SER A 281 3.60 -27.63 -2.77
CA SER A 281 3.25 -27.98 -4.15
C SER A 281 3.15 -26.74 -5.03
N PHE A 282 3.40 -26.89 -6.32
CA PHE A 282 3.23 -25.85 -7.34
C PHE A 282 2.92 -26.47 -8.72
N THR A 283 2.27 -25.71 -9.60
CA THR A 283 2.02 -26.10 -11.00
C THR A 283 2.92 -25.29 -11.94
N LEU A 284 3.65 -25.97 -12.82
CA LEU A 284 4.37 -25.32 -13.92
C LEU A 284 3.46 -25.33 -15.16
N ALA A 285 2.88 -24.18 -15.50
CA ALA A 285 1.94 -24.02 -16.60
C ALA A 285 2.61 -23.44 -17.85
N SER A 286 1.90 -23.48 -18.98
CA SER A 286 2.33 -22.74 -20.17
C SER A 286 2.38 -21.24 -19.85
N PRO A 287 3.41 -20.52 -20.34
CA PRO A 287 3.44 -19.06 -20.25
C PRO A 287 2.19 -18.45 -20.88
N THR A 288 1.45 -17.62 -20.14
CA THR A 288 0.23 -16.94 -20.62
C THR A 288 0.54 -15.54 -21.15
N GLU A 289 -0.26 -15.05 -22.09
CA GLU A 289 -0.19 -13.66 -22.57
C GLU A 289 -0.59 -12.65 -21.48
N SER A 290 -0.05 -11.44 -21.58
CA SER A 290 -0.24 -10.35 -20.60
C SER A 290 -1.66 -9.80 -20.63
N MET A 291 -2.32 -9.69 -19.48
CA MET A 291 -3.62 -9.01 -19.34
C MET A 291 -3.57 -7.99 -18.21
N ALA A 292 -4.12 -6.79 -18.44
CA ALA A 292 -4.26 -5.78 -17.39
C ALA A 292 -5.30 -6.23 -16.34
N PRO A 293 -5.16 -5.82 -15.06
CA PRO A 293 -6.21 -6.03 -14.06
C PRO A 293 -7.50 -5.35 -14.51
N VAL A 294 -8.66 -5.85 -14.12
CA VAL A 294 -9.96 -5.29 -14.51
C VAL A 294 -10.67 -4.79 -13.26
N ILE A 295 -10.99 -3.50 -13.21
CA ILE A 295 -11.85 -2.93 -12.17
C ILE A 295 -13.30 -3.04 -12.67
N SER A 296 -14.05 -3.99 -12.11
CA SER A 296 -15.42 -4.31 -12.56
C SER A 296 -16.50 -3.44 -11.93
N SER A 297 -16.29 -3.01 -10.69
CA SER A 297 -17.20 -2.15 -9.93
C SER A 297 -16.50 -1.55 -8.70
N ILE A 298 -17.19 -0.66 -7.98
CA ILE A 298 -16.71 -0.08 -6.72
C ILE A 298 -17.87 0.14 -5.75
N SER A 299 -17.58 0.02 -4.45
CA SER A 299 -18.49 0.40 -3.36
C SER A 299 -17.85 1.48 -2.48
N PRO A 300 -18.52 2.61 -2.21
CA PRO A 300 -19.80 3.06 -2.77
C PRO A 300 -19.76 3.27 -4.30
N THR A 301 -20.91 3.13 -4.96
CA THR A 301 -21.06 3.29 -6.41
C THR A 301 -20.85 4.75 -6.84
N SER A 302 -20.28 4.98 -8.02
CA SER A 302 -20.16 6.32 -8.59
C SER A 302 -21.52 7.02 -8.64
N GLY A 303 -21.55 8.30 -8.25
CA GLY A 303 -22.76 9.10 -8.07
C GLY A 303 -23.27 9.14 -6.63
N SER A 304 -22.75 8.32 -5.72
CA SER A 304 -23.22 8.29 -4.32
C SER A 304 -23.09 9.65 -3.62
N ILE A 305 -24.10 9.98 -2.80
CA ILE A 305 -24.09 11.12 -1.88
C ILE A 305 -23.56 10.66 -0.52
N LEU A 306 -22.40 11.18 -0.12
CA LEU A 306 -21.65 10.75 1.06
C LEU A 306 -21.41 11.92 2.03
N PRO A 307 -21.33 11.70 3.35
CA PRO A 307 -20.94 12.75 4.30
C PRO A 307 -19.45 13.12 4.13
N ALA A 308 -19.09 14.33 4.56
CA ALA A 308 -17.72 14.82 4.70
C ALA A 308 -17.01 14.15 5.88
N GLU A 309 -16.99 12.82 5.84
CA GLU A 309 -16.32 11.94 6.77
C GLU A 309 -15.34 11.07 5.98
N THR A 310 -14.51 10.30 6.68
CA THR A 310 -13.63 9.34 6.03
C THR A 310 -14.43 8.37 5.15
N ILE A 311 -14.06 8.25 3.87
CA ILE A 311 -14.71 7.35 2.92
C ILE A 311 -13.87 6.10 2.73
N GLN A 312 -14.49 4.93 2.94
CA GLN A 312 -13.92 3.64 2.60
C GLN A 312 -14.32 3.25 1.17
N LEU A 313 -13.34 2.87 0.37
CA LEU A 313 -13.49 2.52 -1.05
C LEU A 313 -13.09 1.07 -1.28
N ASN A 314 -14.02 0.27 -1.79
CA ASN A 314 -13.82 -1.16 -2.01
C ASN A 314 -14.02 -1.49 -3.50
N PRO A 315 -12.98 -1.40 -4.35
CA PRO A 315 -13.08 -1.79 -5.75
C PRO A 315 -13.16 -3.31 -5.89
N GLN A 316 -13.96 -3.79 -6.84
CA GLN A 316 -14.00 -5.20 -7.24
C GLN A 316 -13.04 -5.40 -8.42
N ILE A 317 -11.86 -5.93 -8.12
CA ILE A 317 -10.77 -6.09 -9.10
C ILE A 317 -10.62 -7.57 -9.45
N THR A 318 -10.77 -7.88 -10.73
CA THR A 318 -10.39 -9.19 -11.27
C THR A 318 -8.97 -9.06 -11.79
N ASP A 319 -8.09 -9.94 -11.34
CA ASP A 319 -6.71 -9.99 -11.80
C ASP A 319 -6.45 -11.32 -12.53
N PRO A 320 -6.59 -11.35 -13.86
CA PRO A 320 -6.47 -12.57 -14.64
C PRO A 320 -5.08 -13.22 -14.55
N ALA A 321 -4.06 -12.43 -14.21
CA ALA A 321 -2.67 -12.85 -14.16
C ALA A 321 -2.14 -13.08 -12.73
N ASN A 322 -2.95 -12.81 -11.71
CA ASN A 322 -2.55 -12.82 -10.29
C ASN A 322 -1.24 -12.03 -10.04
N ALA A 323 -1.16 -10.86 -10.67
CA ALA A 323 -0.03 -9.95 -10.75
C ALA A 323 -0.38 -8.51 -10.30
N LEU A 324 -1.51 -8.27 -9.63
CA LEU A 324 -1.90 -6.97 -9.11
C LEU A 324 -0.93 -6.56 -7.99
N LEU A 325 -0.21 -5.46 -8.22
CA LEU A 325 0.84 -4.99 -7.32
C LEU A 325 0.28 -4.00 -6.29
N ARG A 326 -0.48 -3.02 -6.75
CA ARG A 326 -1.07 -1.97 -5.91
C ARG A 326 -2.25 -1.30 -6.59
N VAL A 327 -3.02 -0.57 -5.79
CA VAL A 327 -4.07 0.33 -6.26
C VAL A 327 -3.80 1.72 -5.74
N GLU A 328 -3.74 2.69 -6.64
CA GLU A 328 -3.56 4.10 -6.33
C GLU A 328 -4.91 4.83 -6.36
N TYR A 329 -5.11 5.70 -5.38
CA TYR A 329 -6.33 6.49 -5.21
C TYR A 329 -5.97 7.97 -5.25
N THR A 330 -6.57 8.68 -6.19
CA THR A 330 -6.40 10.12 -6.38
C THR A 330 -7.68 10.87 -6.02
N LEU A 331 -7.58 12.02 -5.37
CA LEU A 331 -8.67 12.96 -5.12
C LEU A 331 -8.43 14.20 -6.01
N ASP A 332 -9.35 14.47 -6.92
CA ASP A 332 -9.26 15.55 -7.92
C ASP A 332 -7.92 15.59 -8.67
N GLY A 333 -7.40 14.40 -8.99
CA GLY A 333 -6.13 14.21 -9.70
C GLY A 333 -4.88 14.22 -8.81
N VAL A 334 -5.01 14.40 -7.51
CA VAL A 334 -3.89 14.35 -6.55
C VAL A 334 -3.87 12.99 -5.85
N LEU A 335 -2.74 12.27 -5.88
CA LEU A 335 -2.58 11.01 -5.16
C LEU A 335 -2.74 11.23 -3.65
N VAL A 336 -3.68 10.52 -3.03
CA VAL A 336 -3.98 10.64 -1.59
C VAL A 336 -3.84 9.33 -0.83
N TYR A 337 -3.91 8.18 -1.51
CA TYR A 337 -3.76 6.88 -0.87
C TYR A 337 -3.23 5.82 -1.85
N THR A 338 -2.44 4.87 -1.33
CA THR A 338 -1.93 3.73 -2.09
C THR A 338 -2.18 2.46 -1.27
N ALA A 339 -2.97 1.54 -1.81
CA ALA A 339 -3.25 0.25 -1.20
C ALA A 339 -2.28 -0.81 -1.75
N ASN A 340 -1.56 -1.49 -0.86
CA ASN A 340 -0.62 -2.58 -1.19
C ASN A 340 -1.03 -3.93 -0.56
N SER A 341 -2.26 -4.06 -0.04
CA SER A 341 -2.77 -5.24 0.68
C SER A 341 -3.86 -5.99 -0.09
N GLU A 342 -4.16 -7.24 0.26
CA GLU A 342 -5.06 -8.16 -0.48
C GLU A 342 -6.47 -7.64 -0.80
N LEU A 343 -7.04 -6.75 0.02
CA LEU A 343 -8.35 -6.16 -0.28
C LEU A 343 -8.27 -4.96 -1.23
N PHE A 344 -7.05 -4.47 -1.49
CA PHE A 344 -6.69 -3.26 -2.22
C PHE A 344 -7.62 -2.06 -2.00
N SER A 345 -8.27 -2.03 -0.84
CA SER A 345 -9.29 -1.06 -0.48
C SER A 345 -8.63 0.24 -0.05
N GLY A 346 -9.26 1.35 -0.41
CA GLY A 346 -8.75 2.70 -0.23
C GLY A 346 -9.50 3.45 0.85
N GLU A 347 -8.81 4.41 1.47
CA GLU A 347 -9.44 5.39 2.34
C GLU A 347 -9.17 6.80 1.84
N ILE A 348 -10.21 7.63 1.76
CA ILE A 348 -10.07 9.08 1.59
C ILE A 348 -10.37 9.75 2.93
N ASN A 349 -9.38 10.41 3.50
CA ASN A 349 -9.50 11.09 4.78
C ASN A 349 -10.55 12.22 4.68
N GLY A 350 -11.52 12.24 5.59
CA GLY A 350 -12.59 13.25 5.61
C GLY A 350 -12.09 14.70 5.66
N ASN A 351 -10.91 14.96 6.23
CA ASN A 351 -10.32 16.31 6.27
C ASN A 351 -9.91 16.86 4.90
N LEU A 352 -9.77 16.00 3.89
CA LEU A 352 -9.47 16.38 2.52
C LEU A 352 -10.73 16.68 1.70
N LEU A 353 -11.90 16.31 2.22
CA LEU A 353 -13.17 16.40 1.51
C LEU A 353 -13.91 17.67 1.87
N THR A 354 -14.38 18.38 0.84
CA THR A 354 -15.23 19.57 0.99
C THR A 354 -16.61 19.29 0.45
N ALA A 355 -17.63 20.03 0.89
CA ALA A 355 -18.97 19.90 0.31
C ALA A 355 -18.92 20.24 -1.20
N GLY A 356 -19.36 19.32 -2.05
CA GLY A 356 -19.22 19.45 -3.50
C GLY A 356 -19.09 18.13 -4.24
N VAL A 357 -18.77 18.19 -5.53
CA VAL A 357 -18.45 17.01 -6.35
C VAL A 357 -16.94 16.84 -6.37
N HIS A 358 -16.49 15.61 -6.09
CA HIS A 358 -15.09 15.23 -6.13
C HIS A 358 -14.90 14.06 -7.10
N ASN A 359 -13.84 14.09 -7.91
CA ASN A 359 -13.40 12.97 -8.72
C ASN A 359 -12.42 12.12 -7.90
N ILE A 360 -12.72 10.83 -7.77
CA ILE A 360 -11.78 9.84 -7.24
C ILE A 360 -11.29 8.96 -8.39
N GLY A 361 -10.00 9.08 -8.72
CA GLY A 361 -9.36 8.19 -9.68
C GLY A 361 -8.79 6.97 -8.97
N ILE A 362 -9.19 5.77 -9.42
CA ILE A 362 -8.65 4.48 -8.97
C ILE A 362 -7.81 3.88 -10.09
N THR A 363 -6.54 3.62 -9.81
CA THR A 363 -5.60 3.04 -10.78
C THR A 363 -5.10 1.71 -10.24
N ALA A 364 -5.54 0.61 -10.84
CA ALA A 364 -5.02 -0.73 -10.55
C ALA A 364 -3.77 -0.98 -11.40
N ILE A 365 -2.66 -1.31 -10.75
CA ILE A 365 -1.35 -1.43 -11.38
C ILE A 365 -0.85 -2.85 -11.17
N SER A 366 -0.57 -3.58 -12.25
CA SER A 366 0.12 -4.86 -12.16
C SER A 366 1.61 -4.69 -11.86
N SER A 367 2.28 -5.72 -11.37
CA SER A 367 3.74 -5.72 -11.22
C SER A 367 4.50 -5.61 -12.54
N SER A 368 3.82 -5.83 -13.68
CA SER A 368 4.34 -5.56 -15.03
C SER A 368 4.11 -4.13 -15.54
N GLY A 369 3.52 -3.25 -14.73
CA GLY A 369 3.24 -1.86 -15.08
C GLY A 369 2.03 -1.65 -15.99
N LEU A 370 1.23 -2.69 -16.25
CA LEU A 370 -0.06 -2.51 -16.92
C LEU A 370 -1.05 -1.88 -15.95
N THR A 371 -1.76 -0.86 -16.43
CA THR A 371 -2.68 -0.09 -15.61
C THR A 371 -4.10 -0.17 -16.15
N THR A 372 -5.06 -0.31 -15.24
CA THR A 372 -6.47 -0.05 -15.52
C THR A 372 -6.94 1.08 -14.62
N ASN A 373 -7.62 2.05 -15.21
CA ASN A 373 -8.10 3.25 -14.53
C ASN A 373 -9.62 3.25 -14.48
N LEU A 374 -10.17 3.63 -13.32
CA LEU A 374 -11.58 3.94 -13.13
C LEU A 374 -11.67 5.31 -12.45
N ASN A 375 -12.38 6.25 -13.07
CA ASN A 375 -12.74 7.51 -12.40
C ASN A 375 -14.17 7.40 -11.88
N VAL A 376 -14.38 7.72 -10.61
CA VAL A 376 -15.70 7.78 -9.99
C VAL A 376 -15.94 9.14 -9.37
N TYR A 377 -17.19 9.58 -9.42
CA TYR A 377 -17.58 10.89 -8.92
C TYR A 377 -18.45 10.71 -7.69
N TYR A 378 -18.05 11.30 -6.57
CA TYR A 378 -18.85 11.32 -5.35
C TYR A 378 -19.30 12.74 -5.05
N ARG A 379 -20.45 12.85 -4.40
CA ARG A 379 -20.97 14.12 -3.94
C ARG A 379 -20.95 14.16 -2.42
N ILE A 380 -20.13 15.06 -1.90
CA ILE A 380 -19.85 15.17 -0.47
C ILE A 380 -20.76 16.21 0.17
N ILE A 381 -21.27 15.87 1.35
CA ILE A 381 -22.20 16.71 2.11
C ILE A 381 -21.63 17.06 3.48
N ASP A 382 -21.87 18.28 3.98
CA ASP A 382 -21.68 18.54 5.41
C ASP A 382 -22.90 18.01 6.18
N PRO A 383 -22.75 16.98 7.04
CA PRO A 383 -23.89 16.38 7.73
C PRO A 383 -24.66 17.35 8.64
N ASN A 384 -24.07 18.50 9.01
CA ASN A 384 -24.71 19.48 9.90
C ASN A 384 -25.48 20.57 9.16
N LEU A 385 -25.35 20.65 7.84
CA LEU A 385 -25.93 21.71 7.03
C LEU A 385 -27.04 21.16 6.12
N GLN A 386 -27.94 22.06 5.73
CA GLN A 386 -28.81 21.81 4.58
C GLN A 386 -28.00 22.03 3.31
N ASN A 387 -27.87 20.99 2.51
CA ASN A 387 -27.06 21.04 1.29
C ASN A 387 -27.92 20.74 0.06
N TRP A 388 -27.78 21.59 -0.96
CA TRP A 388 -28.46 21.44 -2.25
C TRP A 388 -27.67 20.55 -3.18
N PHE A 389 -28.35 19.59 -3.82
CA PHE A 389 -27.70 18.66 -4.72
C PHE A 389 -28.48 18.47 -6.02
N SER A 390 -27.88 18.92 -7.13
CA SER A 390 -28.31 18.61 -8.50
C SER A 390 -27.75 17.29 -9.02
N TRP A 391 -28.59 16.36 -9.45
CA TRP A 391 -28.09 15.10 -10.04
C TRP A 391 -27.57 15.24 -11.48
N ILE A 392 -27.70 16.44 -12.07
CA ILE A 392 -27.21 16.79 -13.41
C ILE A 392 -26.16 17.91 -13.28
N SER A 393 -25.26 18.06 -14.27
CA SER A 393 -24.18 19.06 -14.30
C SER A 393 -24.62 20.41 -13.70
N PRO A 394 -23.78 21.08 -12.87
CA PRO A 394 -24.08 22.42 -12.39
C PRO A 394 -24.14 23.46 -13.54
N GLU A 395 -23.53 23.14 -14.68
CA GLU A 395 -23.56 23.94 -15.92
C GLU A 395 -24.19 23.14 -17.08
N PRO A 396 -25.53 23.04 -17.11
CA PRO A 396 -26.26 22.34 -18.17
C PRO A 396 -26.14 23.07 -19.52
N LEU A 397 -25.83 22.33 -20.60
CA LEU A 397 -26.02 22.80 -21.98
C LEU A 397 -27.44 22.47 -22.42
N TRP A 398 -28.20 23.51 -22.78
CA TRP A 398 -29.61 23.42 -23.12
C TRP A 398 -29.77 23.24 -24.64
N THR A 399 -30.32 22.10 -25.06
CA THR A 399 -30.72 21.85 -26.45
C THR A 399 -32.17 21.39 -26.45
N GLU A 400 -33.06 22.16 -27.07
CA GLU A 400 -34.48 21.85 -27.16
C GLU A 400 -34.75 20.79 -28.25
N TYR A 401 -35.53 19.77 -27.94
CA TYR A 401 -36.05 18.82 -28.93
C TYR A 401 -37.56 18.65 -28.77
N SER A 402 -38.30 18.74 -29.87
CA SER A 402 -39.75 18.64 -29.93
C SER A 402 -40.21 17.18 -30.00
N ARG A 403 -41.01 16.73 -29.01
CA ARG A 403 -41.89 15.56 -29.13
C ARG A 403 -43.24 15.86 -28.50
N GLY A 404 -44.31 15.67 -29.26
CA GLY A 404 -45.65 16.13 -28.92
C GLY A 404 -46.37 15.38 -27.79
N ALA A 405 -47.12 16.16 -27.00
CA ALA A 405 -48.49 15.97 -26.50
C ALA A 405 -48.88 14.63 -25.81
N ILE A 406 -48.11 14.12 -24.86
CA ILE A 406 -48.58 13.08 -23.92
C ILE A 406 -48.15 13.48 -22.50
N PRO A 407 -49.00 13.33 -21.46
CA PRO A 407 -48.56 13.41 -20.07
C PRO A 407 -47.40 12.44 -19.84
N ILE A 408 -46.32 12.93 -19.24
CA ILE A 408 -45.11 12.15 -19.05
C ILE A 408 -44.76 12.18 -17.57
N LYS A 409 -44.42 11.00 -17.03
CA LYS A 409 -43.69 10.93 -15.77
C LYS A 409 -42.22 10.85 -16.07
N VAL A 410 -41.44 11.67 -15.38
CA VAL A 410 -40.00 11.64 -15.44
C VAL A 410 -39.46 11.20 -14.09
N ALA A 411 -38.35 10.49 -14.09
CA ALA A 411 -37.68 10.15 -12.86
C ALA A 411 -36.17 10.16 -13.01
N VAL A 412 -35.50 10.57 -11.95
CA VAL A 412 -34.03 10.55 -11.86
C VAL A 412 -33.67 9.65 -10.69
N ASN A 413 -32.87 8.61 -10.96
CA ASN A 413 -32.39 7.75 -9.89
C ASN A 413 -31.18 8.38 -9.19
N MET A 414 -31.14 8.31 -7.87
CA MET A 414 -30.06 8.83 -7.03
C MET A 414 -29.61 7.75 -6.04
N ASP A 415 -28.33 7.71 -5.70
CA ASP A 415 -27.80 6.81 -4.66
C ASP A 415 -27.41 7.61 -3.42
N LEU A 416 -28.18 7.46 -2.34
CA LEU A 416 -27.92 8.11 -1.06
C LEU A 416 -26.93 7.33 -0.18
N GLY A 417 -26.43 6.18 -0.65
CA GLY A 417 -25.60 5.29 0.16
C GLY A 417 -26.36 4.72 1.35
N THR A 418 -25.64 4.33 2.40
CA THR A 418 -26.23 3.72 3.62
C THR A 418 -26.70 4.76 4.65
N GLN A 419 -26.31 6.01 4.48
CA GLN A 419 -26.67 7.09 5.38
C GLN A 419 -28.12 7.52 5.17
N GLU A 420 -28.83 7.75 6.27
CA GLU A 420 -30.18 8.32 6.26
C GLU A 420 -30.14 9.85 6.15
N TYR A 421 -31.08 10.40 5.38
CA TYR A 421 -31.28 11.84 5.16
C TYR A 421 -32.74 12.24 5.25
N LEU A 422 -33.00 13.44 5.76
CA LEU A 422 -34.26 14.15 5.63
C LEU A 422 -34.24 14.96 4.33
N VAL A 423 -35.34 14.93 3.58
CA VAL A 423 -35.57 15.81 2.42
C VAL A 423 -36.24 17.09 2.93
N LYS A 424 -35.53 18.22 2.86
CA LYS A 424 -36.02 19.53 3.33
C LYS A 424 -36.53 20.43 2.22
N GLY A 425 -36.24 20.07 0.99
CA GLY A 425 -36.74 20.81 -0.16
C GLY A 425 -36.47 20.10 -1.47
N LEU A 426 -37.24 20.48 -2.46
CA LEU A 426 -37.15 20.02 -3.84
C LEU A 426 -37.15 21.26 -4.74
N ARG A 427 -36.22 21.30 -5.68
CA ARG A 427 -36.18 22.27 -6.78
C ARG A 427 -36.14 21.50 -8.08
N PHE A 428 -36.87 21.98 -9.07
CA PHE A 428 -36.80 21.48 -10.44
C PHE A 428 -36.77 22.66 -11.41
N LYS A 429 -36.04 22.50 -12.51
CA LYS A 429 -36.02 23.45 -13.62
C LYS A 429 -36.79 22.85 -14.79
N ILE A 430 -37.87 23.52 -15.20
CA ILE A 430 -38.72 23.11 -16.33
C ILE A 430 -38.79 24.29 -17.29
N THR A 431 -38.71 24.01 -18.59
CA THR A 431 -38.89 25.02 -19.63
C THR A 431 -40.33 24.95 -20.13
N PRO A 432 -41.04 26.10 -20.24
CA PRO A 432 -42.36 26.14 -20.87
C PRO A 432 -42.29 25.61 -22.30
N ASP A 433 -43.32 24.90 -22.76
CA ASP A 433 -43.43 24.53 -24.17
C ASP A 433 -43.62 25.80 -25.02
N PRO A 434 -42.79 26.06 -26.04
CA PRO A 434 -42.99 27.22 -26.92
C PRO A 434 -44.25 27.13 -27.80
N TRP A 435 -44.91 25.95 -27.86
CA TRP A 435 -45.94 25.62 -28.84
C TRP A 435 -47.36 25.50 -28.22
N GLY A 436 -47.51 25.72 -26.91
CA GLY A 436 -48.81 25.71 -26.22
C GLY A 436 -48.84 26.62 -24.99
N GLU A 437 -50.00 27.21 -24.67
CA GLU A 437 -50.25 27.90 -23.40
C GLU A 437 -50.91 26.92 -22.42
N PRO A 438 -50.21 26.45 -21.37
CA PRO A 438 -50.83 25.58 -20.37
C PRO A 438 -51.85 26.37 -19.53
N ASP A 439 -52.92 25.71 -19.07
CA ASP A 439 -53.87 26.32 -18.13
C ASP A 439 -53.23 26.55 -16.73
N ILE A 440 -52.30 25.67 -16.34
CA ILE A 440 -51.58 25.74 -15.05
C ILE A 440 -50.08 25.46 -15.26
N PRO A 441 -49.35 26.42 -15.85
CA PRO A 441 -47.92 26.29 -16.10
C PRO A 441 -47.15 26.04 -14.79
N GLY A 442 -46.33 24.98 -14.73
CA GLY A 442 -45.48 24.69 -13.57
C GLY A 442 -46.11 23.88 -12.43
N LEU A 443 -47.32 23.32 -12.61
CA LEU A 443 -47.89 22.32 -11.68
C LEU A 443 -47.33 20.92 -11.97
N VAL A 444 -46.74 20.30 -10.96
CA VAL A 444 -46.25 18.91 -11.00
C VAL A 444 -46.68 18.15 -9.75
N VAL A 445 -46.81 16.84 -9.83
CA VAL A 445 -46.88 15.97 -8.64
C VAL A 445 -45.53 15.30 -8.44
N ALA A 446 -44.97 15.41 -7.24
CA ALA A 446 -43.67 14.84 -6.93
C ALA A 446 -43.76 13.73 -5.88
N GLN A 447 -42.93 12.71 -6.04
CA GLN A 447 -42.74 11.65 -5.06
C GLN A 447 -41.34 11.05 -5.18
N ILE A 448 -40.89 10.35 -4.14
CA ILE A 448 -39.63 9.63 -4.12
C ILE A 448 -39.95 8.16 -3.92
N ASN A 449 -39.51 7.30 -4.84
CA ASN A 449 -39.67 5.86 -4.77
C ASN A 449 -38.34 5.17 -4.52
N ARG A 450 -38.38 3.91 -4.10
CA ARG A 450 -37.22 3.02 -4.07
C ARG A 450 -36.81 2.66 -5.49
N PHE A 451 -35.52 2.74 -5.78
CA PHE A 451 -34.91 2.23 -6.99
C PHE A 451 -34.11 0.97 -6.65
N ALA A 452 -34.34 -0.13 -7.37
CA ALA A 452 -33.67 -1.40 -7.10
C ALA A 452 -33.59 -2.25 -8.37
N ASN A 453 -32.51 -3.03 -8.51
CA ASN A 453 -32.30 -3.96 -9.64
C ASN A 453 -32.45 -3.29 -11.01
N GLY A 454 -32.02 -2.03 -11.14
CA GLY A 454 -32.09 -1.28 -12.39
C GLY A 454 -33.49 -0.81 -12.77
N ALA A 455 -34.45 -0.79 -11.84
CA ALA A 455 -35.81 -0.31 -12.09
C ALA A 455 -36.38 0.51 -10.93
N ILE A 456 -37.29 1.43 -11.27
CA ILE A 456 -38.11 2.17 -10.32
C ILE A 456 -39.19 1.22 -9.79
N THR A 457 -39.24 1.05 -8.47
CA THR A 457 -40.21 0.15 -7.83
C THR A 457 -41.49 0.88 -7.41
N GLU A 458 -42.52 0.12 -7.05
CA GLU A 458 -43.79 0.66 -6.53
C GLU A 458 -43.69 1.17 -5.09
N GLN A 459 -42.58 0.91 -4.38
CA GLN A 459 -42.41 1.36 -3.00
C GLN A 459 -42.16 2.87 -2.98
N VAL A 460 -43.17 3.64 -2.57
CA VAL A 460 -43.06 5.09 -2.30
C VAL A 460 -42.37 5.29 -0.94
N LEU A 461 -41.28 6.04 -0.93
CA LEU A 461 -40.51 6.42 0.26
C LEU A 461 -40.96 7.77 0.83
N LEU A 462 -41.32 8.71 -0.05
CA LEU A 462 -41.84 10.02 0.34
C LEU A 462 -42.81 10.53 -0.73
N ASN A 463 -44.04 10.85 -0.34
CA ASN A 463 -45.01 11.46 -1.25
C ASN A 463 -45.06 12.97 -1.00
N ILE A 464 -44.61 13.77 -1.96
CA ILE A 464 -44.50 15.22 -1.82
C ILE A 464 -45.80 15.91 -2.25
N GLY A 465 -46.57 15.28 -3.13
CA GLY A 465 -47.85 15.80 -3.62
C GLY A 465 -47.70 16.90 -4.66
N TYR A 466 -48.69 17.80 -4.73
CA TYR A 466 -48.73 18.88 -5.72
C TYR A 466 -47.75 19.99 -5.39
N ILE A 467 -46.93 20.34 -6.38
CA ILE A 467 -45.98 21.45 -6.35
C ILE A 467 -46.31 22.39 -7.48
N PHE A 468 -46.47 23.68 -7.18
CA PHE A 468 -46.86 24.70 -8.15
C PHE A 468 -45.79 25.81 -8.20
N ASN A 469 -45.10 25.93 -9.34
CA ASN A 469 -44.18 27.02 -9.65
C ASN A 469 -44.83 28.02 -10.64
N PRO A 470 -45.65 28.98 -10.15
CA PRO A 470 -46.48 29.84 -11.00
C PRO A 470 -45.72 30.74 -11.97
N GLY A 471 -44.43 31.00 -11.71
CA GLY A 471 -43.62 31.96 -12.48
C GLY A 471 -42.47 31.33 -13.25
N TYR A 472 -42.35 29.99 -13.27
CA TYR A 472 -41.16 29.29 -13.75
C TYR A 472 -39.87 29.85 -13.15
N ASP A 473 -39.88 30.22 -11.87
CA ASP A 473 -38.66 30.70 -11.23
C ASP A 473 -37.64 29.54 -11.26
N PRO A 474 -36.50 29.68 -11.96
CA PRO A 474 -35.49 28.63 -12.05
C PRO A 474 -34.85 28.32 -10.69
N ASN A 475 -35.09 29.15 -9.68
CA ASN A 475 -34.65 28.98 -8.31
C ASN A 475 -35.80 28.63 -7.35
N PHE A 476 -37.01 28.34 -7.85
CA PHE A 476 -38.16 27.96 -7.04
C PHE A 476 -37.83 26.77 -6.14
N VAL A 477 -38.07 26.93 -4.83
CA VAL A 477 -37.85 25.88 -3.83
C VAL A 477 -39.19 25.50 -3.21
N TYR A 478 -39.58 24.25 -3.37
CA TYR A 478 -40.65 23.67 -2.57
C TYR A 478 -40.06 23.17 -1.25
N THR A 479 -40.49 23.74 -0.12
CA THR A 479 -40.02 23.33 1.20
C THR A 479 -40.80 22.10 1.68
N ILE A 480 -40.09 21.10 2.17
CA ILE A 480 -40.65 19.84 2.65
C ILE A 480 -40.45 19.76 4.16
N SER A 481 -41.55 19.64 4.90
CA SER A 481 -41.56 19.54 6.36
C SER A 481 -41.57 18.10 6.88
N ASP A 482 -41.57 17.12 5.98
CA ASP A 482 -41.59 15.69 6.33
C ASP A 482 -40.35 15.29 7.17
N THR A 483 -40.55 14.35 8.07
CA THR A 483 -39.54 13.83 8.99
C THR A 483 -39.09 12.41 8.63
N THR A 484 -39.63 11.82 7.57
CA THR A 484 -39.24 10.52 7.06
C THR A 484 -37.81 10.58 6.55
N SER A 485 -36.96 9.76 7.13
CA SER A 485 -35.61 9.57 6.63
C SER A 485 -35.61 8.62 5.43
N ILE A 486 -34.78 8.94 4.43
CA ILE A 486 -34.56 8.11 3.25
C ILE A 486 -33.07 7.82 3.09
N SER A 487 -32.75 6.64 2.56
CA SER A 487 -31.39 6.15 2.29
C SER A 487 -31.41 5.20 1.11
N GLY A 488 -30.23 4.79 0.61
CA GLY A 488 -30.05 3.86 -0.49
C GLY A 488 -30.42 4.44 -1.85
N GLN A 489 -30.68 3.55 -2.81
CA GLN A 489 -31.08 3.95 -4.16
C GLN A 489 -32.55 4.39 -4.19
N ILE A 490 -32.77 5.59 -4.70
CA ILE A 490 -34.07 6.24 -4.80
C ILE A 490 -34.32 6.70 -6.23
N ALA A 491 -35.58 7.00 -6.55
CA ALA A 491 -35.97 7.68 -7.77
C ALA A 491 -36.86 8.87 -7.41
N VAL A 492 -36.45 10.08 -7.75
CA VAL A 492 -37.29 11.28 -7.63
C VAL A 492 -38.15 11.36 -8.87
N ILE A 493 -39.45 11.23 -8.70
CA ILE A 493 -40.45 11.16 -9.78
C ILE A 493 -41.19 12.50 -9.83
N LEU A 494 -41.30 13.08 -11.03
CA LEU A 494 -42.17 14.20 -11.32
C LEU A 494 -43.22 13.75 -12.34
N ASP A 495 -44.50 13.92 -11.98
CA ASP A 495 -45.66 13.69 -12.82
C ASP A 495 -46.16 15.03 -13.36
N LEU A 496 -46.09 15.20 -14.68
CA LEU A 496 -46.38 16.47 -15.34
C LEU A 496 -47.81 16.45 -15.86
N PHE A 497 -48.59 17.46 -15.49
CA PHE A 497 -50.02 17.47 -15.82
C PHE A 497 -50.29 17.79 -17.30
N GLU A 498 -49.50 18.64 -17.96
CA GLU A 498 -49.69 19.07 -19.37
C GLU A 498 -48.41 19.72 -19.95
N TYR A 499 -48.36 19.93 -21.28
CA TYR A 499 -47.30 20.54 -22.14
C TYR A 499 -46.08 21.15 -21.43
N GLN A 500 -45.23 20.29 -20.87
CA GLN A 500 -43.97 20.70 -20.25
C GLN A 500 -42.84 19.91 -20.91
N ASN A 501 -41.94 20.62 -21.57
CA ASN A 501 -40.74 20.01 -22.11
C ASN A 501 -39.75 19.80 -20.96
N ILE A 502 -39.46 18.54 -20.66
CA ILE A 502 -38.37 18.18 -19.77
C ILE A 502 -37.18 17.74 -20.60
N CYS A 503 -36.07 18.39 -20.30
CA CYS A 503 -34.78 18.14 -20.88
C CYS A 503 -34.05 17.10 -19.97
N PHE A 504 -33.51 16.00 -20.52
CA PHE A 504 -32.47 15.16 -19.86
C PHE A 504 -31.03 15.31 -20.40
N ASP A 505 -30.05 15.57 -19.52
CA ASP A 505 -28.66 15.85 -19.91
C ASP A 505 -27.99 14.65 -20.60
N GLN A 506 -27.30 14.92 -21.72
CA GLN A 506 -26.49 13.96 -22.47
C GLN A 506 -25.07 13.78 -21.91
N ASN A 507 -24.66 14.63 -20.96
CA ASN A 507 -23.29 14.71 -20.44
C ASN A 507 -23.17 14.41 -18.92
N ALA A 508 -24.24 14.00 -18.25
CA ALA A 508 -24.19 13.79 -16.81
C ALA A 508 -23.40 12.52 -16.44
N SER A 509 -22.40 12.66 -15.57
CA SER A 509 -21.51 11.59 -15.08
C SER A 509 -22.16 10.64 -14.05
N CYS A 510 -23.48 10.70 -13.87
CA CYS A 510 -24.17 10.10 -12.73
C CYS A 510 -25.65 9.79 -13.03
N GLY A 511 -26.02 8.49 -13.07
CA GLY A 511 -27.38 7.96 -13.09
C GLY A 511 -28.16 8.01 -14.43
N ASN A 512 -29.22 7.20 -14.50
CA ASN A 512 -30.13 7.11 -15.65
C ASN A 512 -31.34 8.02 -15.45
N SER A 513 -31.77 8.67 -16.53
CA SER A 513 -33.06 9.36 -16.57
C SER A 513 -34.11 8.42 -17.12
N TRP A 514 -35.26 8.39 -16.46
CA TRP A 514 -36.35 7.49 -16.80
C TRP A 514 -37.56 8.29 -17.25
N ILE A 515 -38.23 7.77 -18.26
CA ILE A 515 -39.46 8.33 -18.80
C ILE A 515 -40.53 7.23 -18.89
N THR A 516 -41.76 7.58 -18.56
CA THR A 516 -42.92 6.76 -18.89
C THR A 516 -44.13 7.61 -19.29
N GLU A 517 -45.00 6.99 -20.08
CA GLU A 517 -46.30 7.53 -20.52
C GLU A 517 -47.41 6.70 -19.87
N PRO A 518 -48.66 7.18 -19.81
CA PRO A 518 -49.80 6.40 -19.40
C PRO A 518 -49.81 5.02 -20.09
N ASN A 519 -49.87 3.96 -19.29
CA ASN A 519 -49.85 2.56 -19.75
C ASN A 519 -48.56 2.08 -20.42
N ARG A 520 -47.42 2.76 -20.24
CA ARG A 520 -46.09 2.27 -20.65
C ARG A 520 -45.23 1.91 -19.43
N ILE A 521 -44.27 1.03 -19.67
CA ILE A 521 -43.21 0.74 -18.68
C ILE A 521 -42.17 1.86 -18.68
N TRP A 522 -41.55 2.09 -17.53
CA TRP A 522 -40.38 2.95 -17.42
C TRP A 522 -39.31 2.53 -18.43
N THR A 523 -38.80 3.51 -19.17
CA THR A 523 -37.73 3.32 -20.15
C THR A 523 -36.64 4.35 -19.92
N ASP A 524 -35.39 3.98 -20.20
CA ASP A 524 -34.29 4.93 -20.24
C ASP A 524 -34.54 6.02 -21.30
N ALA A 525 -34.36 7.28 -20.90
CA ALA A 525 -34.66 8.43 -21.74
C ALA A 525 -33.71 8.56 -22.94
N LEU A 526 -32.42 8.23 -22.75
CA LEU A 526 -31.41 8.25 -23.82
C LEU A 526 -31.66 7.15 -24.85
N GLY A 527 -32.08 5.96 -24.39
CA GLY A 527 -32.52 4.86 -25.26
C GLY A 527 -33.69 5.21 -26.20
N ARG A 528 -34.43 6.29 -25.91
CA ARG A 528 -35.51 6.82 -26.77
C ARG A 528 -35.11 8.03 -27.62
N GLY A 529 -33.85 8.45 -27.56
CA GLY A 529 -33.32 9.61 -28.29
C GLY A 529 -33.81 10.96 -27.76
N VAL A 530 -34.15 11.05 -26.47
CA VAL A 530 -34.46 12.33 -25.81
C VAL A 530 -33.16 12.90 -25.24
N VAL A 531 -32.80 14.13 -25.63
CA VAL A 531 -31.50 14.76 -25.36
C VAL A 531 -31.69 16.23 -24.96
N GLY A 532 -30.95 16.71 -23.95
CA GLY A 532 -30.81 18.13 -23.54
C GLY A 532 -31.07 18.32 -22.05
N SER A 533 -30.49 19.22 -21.27
CA SER A 533 -30.47 19.11 -19.78
C SER A 533 -31.62 19.77 -18.97
N ALA A 534 -32.11 19.19 -17.86
CA ALA A 534 -32.93 19.82 -16.80
C ALA A 534 -32.43 19.37 -15.42
N GLY A 535 -32.62 20.19 -14.38
CA GLY A 535 -32.10 19.88 -13.03
C GLY A 535 -33.21 19.46 -12.06
N ILE A 536 -33.05 18.31 -11.40
CA ILE A 536 -33.76 17.98 -10.15
C ILE A 536 -32.76 18.13 -9.01
N GLU A 537 -33.08 18.99 -8.05
CA GLU A 537 -32.24 19.22 -6.88
C GLU A 537 -33.00 18.87 -5.59
N LEU A 538 -32.35 18.09 -4.73
CA LEU A 538 -32.83 17.85 -3.37
C LEU A 538 -32.01 18.67 -2.38
N LEU A 539 -32.71 19.27 -1.42
CA LEU A 539 -32.11 19.82 -0.21
C LEU A 539 -32.11 18.71 0.85
N LEU A 540 -30.94 18.16 1.14
CA LEU A 540 -30.79 17.08 2.11
C LEU A 540 -30.17 17.57 3.41
N GLN A 541 -30.55 16.93 4.51
CA GLN A 541 -29.99 17.14 5.85
C GLN A 541 -29.91 15.81 6.59
N LYS A 542 -28.88 15.58 7.41
CA LYS A 542 -28.86 14.41 8.30
C LYS A 542 -30.05 14.47 9.28
N PRO A 543 -30.68 13.34 9.65
CA PRO A 543 -31.69 13.31 10.70
C PRO A 543 -31.03 13.69 12.02
N ASN A 544 -31.23 14.93 12.47
CA ASN A 544 -30.83 15.34 13.82
C ASN A 544 -31.98 15.05 14.79
N VAL A 545 -31.67 14.32 15.87
CA VAL A 545 -32.55 14.20 17.03
C VAL A 545 -32.54 15.56 17.73
N ALA A 546 -33.70 16.24 17.71
CA ALA A 546 -34.05 17.48 18.38
C ALA A 546 -32.95 18.24 19.16
N SER A 547 -32.59 19.43 18.66
CA SER A 547 -32.41 20.62 19.52
C SER A 547 -32.61 21.88 18.67
N ASP A 548 -33.34 22.84 19.23
CA ASP A 548 -33.97 24.01 18.62
C ASP A 548 -33.13 24.85 17.62
N ASP A 549 -33.88 25.37 16.65
CA ASP A 549 -33.63 26.35 15.55
C ASP A 549 -32.71 27.56 15.90
N PRO A 550 -32.23 28.39 14.93
CA PRO A 550 -31.16 28.17 13.94
C PRO A 550 -30.05 29.25 14.00
N CYS A 551 -28.96 29.02 13.25
CA CYS A 551 -27.92 29.99 12.86
C CYS A 551 -26.90 30.42 13.95
N ILE A 552 -25.80 29.66 14.04
CA ILE A 552 -24.37 30.07 14.07
C ILE A 552 -23.56 28.76 14.22
N PRO A 553 -22.55 28.46 13.37
CA PRO A 553 -21.71 27.28 13.56
C PRO A 553 -21.04 27.33 14.94
N ALA A 554 -20.99 26.19 15.65
CA ALA A 554 -20.39 26.12 16.98
C ALA A 554 -18.93 26.60 16.94
N VAL A 555 -18.70 27.84 17.39
CA VAL A 555 -17.39 28.47 17.44
C VAL A 555 -16.59 27.80 18.57
N ASN A 556 -15.64 26.91 18.26
CA ASN A 556 -14.82 26.30 19.30
C ASN A 556 -14.06 27.35 20.13
N LEU A 557 -13.92 27.11 21.45
CA LEU A 557 -13.16 28.00 22.33
C LEU A 557 -11.70 28.00 21.89
N SER A 558 -11.23 29.12 21.34
CA SER A 558 -9.88 29.26 20.80
C SER A 558 -9.22 30.54 21.29
N LEU A 559 -7.89 30.55 21.40
CA LEU A 559 -7.09 31.72 21.74
C LEU A 559 -5.76 31.67 20.97
N SER A 560 -5.50 32.71 20.20
CA SER A 560 -4.28 32.84 19.39
C SER A 560 -3.72 34.26 19.47
N SER A 561 -2.47 34.43 19.04
CA SER A 561 -1.80 35.71 19.04
C SER A 561 -0.94 35.90 17.79
N TYR A 562 -0.92 37.11 17.22
CA TYR A 562 -0.12 37.44 16.04
C TYR A 562 0.26 38.95 16.00
N PRO A 563 1.48 39.31 15.57
CA PRO A 563 2.62 38.43 15.31
C PRO A 563 3.17 37.85 16.61
N ASN A 564 3.73 36.64 16.57
CA ASN A 564 4.41 36.03 17.70
C ASN A 564 5.65 35.30 17.16
N PRO A 565 6.88 35.84 17.36
CA PRO A 565 7.27 36.90 18.31
C PRO A 565 6.82 38.32 17.92
N PHE A 566 6.80 39.27 18.87
CA PHE A 566 6.43 40.69 18.64
C PHE A 566 7.38 41.71 19.30
N THR A 567 7.44 42.92 18.74
CA THR A 567 8.33 44.02 19.19
C THR A 567 7.61 45.20 19.82
N GLU A 568 6.40 45.57 19.38
CA GLU A 568 5.66 46.71 19.94
C GLU A 568 4.25 46.31 20.39
N THR A 569 3.46 45.79 19.47
CA THR A 569 2.08 45.37 19.72
C THR A 569 1.85 43.93 19.27
N ASN A 570 0.86 43.28 19.88
CA ASN A 570 0.42 41.93 19.54
C ASN A 570 -1.11 41.90 19.50
N LYS A 571 -1.68 41.31 18.45
CA LYS A 571 -3.11 41.07 18.33
C LYS A 571 -3.46 39.72 18.92
N ILE A 572 -4.38 39.70 19.86
CA ILE A 572 -4.89 38.52 20.55
C ILE A 572 -6.29 38.26 20.01
N LYS A 573 -6.46 37.11 19.34
CA LYS A 573 -7.74 36.67 18.78
C LYS A 573 -8.30 35.53 19.63
N TYR A 574 -9.58 35.59 19.95
CA TYR A 574 -10.25 34.50 20.64
C TYR A 574 -11.70 34.30 20.19
N SER A 575 -12.19 33.10 20.42
CA SER A 575 -13.46 32.57 19.94
C SER A 575 -14.27 32.04 21.12
N LEU A 576 -15.55 32.41 21.25
CA LEU A 576 -16.44 31.96 22.32
C LEU A 576 -17.57 31.07 21.74
N PRO A 577 -17.67 29.79 22.15
CA PRO A 577 -18.77 28.90 21.72
C PRO A 577 -20.12 29.30 22.30
N GLU A 578 -20.11 29.97 23.45
CA GLU A 578 -21.26 30.24 24.27
C GLU A 578 -21.09 31.63 24.92
N SER A 579 -22.20 32.32 25.14
CA SER A 579 -22.19 33.61 25.83
C SER A 579 -21.76 33.41 27.29
N GLY A 580 -20.92 34.29 27.82
CA GLY A 580 -20.34 34.08 29.14
C GLY A 580 -19.46 35.22 29.63
N LYS A 581 -19.05 35.13 30.90
CA LYS A 581 -18.10 36.07 31.50
C LYS A 581 -16.69 35.73 31.06
N VAL A 582 -16.08 36.63 30.30
CA VAL A 582 -14.70 36.51 29.80
C VAL A 582 -13.75 37.21 30.76
N ASN A 583 -12.62 36.56 31.06
CA ASN A 583 -11.46 37.16 31.70
C ASN A 583 -10.19 36.84 30.91
N LEU A 584 -9.67 37.84 30.20
CA LEU A 584 -8.46 37.74 29.39
C LEU A 584 -7.31 38.48 30.07
N SER A 585 -6.28 37.75 30.50
CA SER A 585 -5.16 38.30 31.29
C SER A 585 -3.80 37.81 30.78
N ILE A 586 -2.77 38.65 30.95
CA ILE A 586 -1.38 38.36 30.62
C ILE A 586 -0.60 38.01 31.89
N TYR A 587 0.23 36.97 31.84
CA TYR A 587 1.06 36.49 32.93
C TYR A 587 2.52 36.38 32.50
N ASN A 588 3.46 36.61 33.42
CA ASN A 588 4.88 36.37 33.21
C ASN A 588 5.24 34.90 33.51
N ILE A 589 6.50 34.50 33.27
CA ILE A 589 6.99 33.13 33.53
C ILE A 589 6.91 32.69 35.00
N LYS A 590 6.79 33.62 35.95
CA LYS A 590 6.61 33.34 37.39
C LYS A 590 5.13 33.15 37.75
N GLY A 591 4.23 33.16 36.76
CA GLY A 591 2.79 33.11 36.98
C GLY A 591 2.19 34.39 37.57
N GLN A 592 2.96 35.48 37.62
CA GLN A 592 2.46 36.76 38.12
C GLN A 592 1.66 37.46 37.03
N LYS A 593 0.48 37.96 37.39
CA LYS A 593 -0.39 38.71 36.49
C LYS A 593 0.26 40.06 36.15
N VAL A 594 0.48 40.29 34.86
CA VAL A 594 1.08 41.50 34.31
C VAL A 594 0.00 42.56 34.07
N THR A 595 -1.08 42.17 33.41
CA THR A 595 -2.24 43.02 33.14
C THR A 595 -3.48 42.18 32.80
N THR A 596 -4.67 42.78 32.92
CA THR A 596 -5.93 42.22 32.42
C THR A 596 -6.38 43.06 31.23
N LEU A 597 -6.58 42.40 30.08
CA LEU A 597 -6.96 43.06 28.83
C LEU A 597 -8.49 43.23 28.73
N GLN A 598 -9.24 42.28 29.27
CA GLN A 598 -10.70 42.31 29.23
C GLN A 598 -11.32 41.48 30.36
N ALA A 599 -12.37 42.01 30.98
CA ALA A 599 -13.11 41.34 32.06
C ALA A 599 -14.60 41.72 32.03
N GLU A 600 -15.38 41.14 31.10
CA GLU A 600 -16.79 41.48 30.91
C GLU A 600 -17.61 40.30 30.34
N ASN A 601 -18.94 40.43 30.33
CA ASN A 601 -19.83 39.46 29.68
C ASN A 601 -19.82 39.68 28.17
N LYS A 602 -19.60 38.61 27.41
CA LYS A 602 -19.60 38.62 25.94
C LYS A 602 -20.61 37.61 25.39
N LYS A 603 -21.15 37.90 24.20
CA LYS A 603 -21.96 36.94 23.45
C LYS A 603 -21.06 35.89 22.79
N ALA A 604 -21.60 34.74 22.38
CA ALA A 604 -20.88 33.80 21.51
C ALA A 604 -20.40 34.52 20.24
N GLY A 605 -19.19 34.21 19.76
CA GLY A 605 -18.58 34.88 18.60
C GLY A 605 -17.05 35.01 18.64
N ASN A 606 -16.48 35.68 17.64
CA ASN A 606 -15.04 35.90 17.50
C ASN A 606 -14.66 37.34 17.86
N TYR A 607 -13.52 37.51 18.54
CA TYR A 607 -13.05 38.78 19.08
C TYR A 607 -11.54 38.96 18.82
N GLU A 608 -11.10 40.22 18.63
CA GLU A 608 -9.69 40.61 18.51
C GLU A 608 -9.42 41.81 19.43
N LEU A 609 -8.35 41.73 20.23
CA LEU A 609 -7.82 42.87 21.01
C LEU A 609 -6.32 43.03 20.77
N GLU A 610 -5.81 44.21 21.05
CA GLU A 610 -4.37 44.49 20.95
C GLU A 610 -3.75 44.67 22.34
N TRP A 611 -2.59 44.04 22.55
CA TRP A 611 -1.73 44.29 23.71
C TRP A 611 -0.44 45.00 23.27
N ASN A 612 -0.16 46.15 23.87
CA ASN A 612 0.98 47.02 23.55
C ASN A 612 2.24 46.75 24.40
N GLY A 613 2.33 45.57 25.03
CA GLY A 613 3.49 45.19 25.84
C GLY A 613 3.66 46.01 27.12
N LYS A 614 2.58 46.53 27.70
CA LYS A 614 2.59 47.26 28.98
C LYS A 614 1.96 46.46 30.12
N ASP A 615 2.44 46.69 31.34
CA ASP A 615 1.81 46.19 32.56
C ASP A 615 0.62 47.06 33.00
N SER A 616 -0.03 46.66 34.09
CA SER A 616 -1.17 47.39 34.68
C SER A 616 -0.84 48.81 35.17
N SER A 617 0.45 49.15 35.36
CA SER A 617 0.90 50.50 35.72
C SER A 617 1.29 51.34 34.49
N GLY A 618 1.14 50.80 33.28
CA GLY A 618 1.48 51.47 32.02
C GLY A 618 2.96 51.41 31.65
N ASN A 619 3.79 50.69 32.41
CA ASN A 619 5.21 50.53 32.13
C ASN A 619 5.43 49.44 31.05
N LYS A 620 6.43 49.63 30.19
CA LYS A 620 6.81 48.59 29.21
C LYS A 620 7.38 47.37 29.93
N VAL A 621 6.91 46.19 29.55
CA VAL A 621 7.43 44.93 30.10
C VAL A 621 8.77 44.56 29.44
N SER A 622 9.62 43.83 30.16
CA SER A 622 10.91 43.37 29.63
C SER A 622 10.71 42.38 28.47
N SER A 623 11.71 42.27 27.58
CA SER A 623 11.73 41.18 26.60
C SER A 623 11.73 39.81 27.31
N GLY A 624 10.97 38.86 26.79
CA GLY A 624 10.82 37.55 27.41
C GLY A 624 9.52 36.85 27.02
N LEU A 625 9.30 35.68 27.63
CA LEU A 625 8.11 34.86 27.44
C LEU A 625 6.98 35.31 28.39
N TYR A 626 5.79 35.43 27.84
CA TYR A 626 4.54 35.74 28.54
C TYR A 626 3.46 34.72 28.13
N PHE A 627 2.40 34.65 28.92
CA PHE A 627 1.25 33.78 28.68
C PHE A 627 -0.02 34.62 28.68
N CYS A 628 -0.78 34.57 27.59
CA CYS A 628 -2.13 35.12 27.55
C CYS A 628 -3.12 34.00 27.89
N ARG A 629 -3.98 34.25 28.87
CA ARG A 629 -4.94 33.28 29.40
C ARG A 629 -6.35 33.84 29.32
N LEU A 630 -7.22 33.10 28.65
CA LEU A 630 -8.66 33.34 28.55
C LEU A 630 -9.39 32.39 29.50
N GLU A 631 -10.21 32.94 30.38
CA GLU A 631 -11.11 32.19 31.25
C GLU A 631 -12.56 32.56 30.92
N THR A 632 -13.40 31.56 30.69
CA THR A 632 -14.84 31.76 30.44
C THR A 632 -15.60 30.48 30.77
N ASN A 633 -16.78 30.59 31.39
CA ASN A 633 -17.67 29.47 31.72
C ASN A 633 -16.94 28.24 32.33
N GLY A 634 -15.95 28.48 33.20
CA GLY A 634 -15.16 27.43 33.86
C GLY A 634 -14.05 26.80 33.00
N LYS A 635 -13.92 27.19 31.72
CA LYS A 635 -12.86 26.74 30.79
C LYS A 635 -11.71 27.76 30.77
N ILE A 636 -10.49 27.25 30.60
CA ILE A 636 -9.26 28.07 30.54
C ILE A 636 -8.47 27.67 29.30
N VAL A 637 -8.15 28.64 28.43
CA VAL A 637 -7.26 28.45 27.27
C VAL A 637 -6.12 29.44 27.35
N THR A 638 -4.89 29.00 27.05
CA THR A 638 -3.68 29.81 27.17
C THR A 638 -2.87 29.76 25.88
N THR A 639 -2.32 30.90 25.46
CA THR A 639 -1.35 31.00 24.36
C THR A 639 -0.06 31.69 24.82
N LYS A 640 1.07 31.32 24.21
CA LYS A 640 2.39 31.87 24.52
C LYS A 640 2.62 33.15 23.74
N LEU A 641 3.31 34.13 24.32
CA LEU A 641 3.67 35.41 23.72
C LEU A 641 5.17 35.64 23.92
N LEU A 642 5.94 35.80 22.84
CA LEU A 642 7.37 36.12 22.90
C LEU A 642 7.59 37.60 22.58
N LYS A 643 7.93 38.40 23.60
CA LYS A 643 8.27 39.82 23.46
C LYS A 643 9.76 39.96 23.19
N LEU A 644 10.13 40.56 22.06
CA LEU A 644 11.51 40.93 21.74
C LEU A 644 11.83 42.35 22.23
N LYS A 645 13.12 42.66 22.38
CA LYS A 645 13.56 44.03 22.67
C LYS A 645 13.26 44.89 21.43
N GLY A 646 12.52 45.99 21.60
CA GLY A 646 12.37 46.99 20.53
C GLY A 646 13.72 47.67 20.30
N MET A 647 14.06 47.94 19.03
CA MET A 647 15.28 48.68 18.68
C MET A 647 15.22 50.11 19.19
#